data_AF-A0A1G3J8P7-F1
#
_entry.id   AF-A0A1G3J8P7-F1
#
_cell.length_a   1.000
_cell.length_b   1.000
_cell.length_c   1.000
_cell.angle_alpha   90.00
_cell.angle_beta   90.00
_cell.angle_gamma   90.00
#
_symmetry.space_group_name_H-M   'P 1'
#
loop_
_entity.id
_entity.type
_entity.pdbx_description
1 polymer ?
#
loop_
_entity_poly.entity_id
_entity_poly.type
_entity_poly.pdbx_seq_one_letter_code
_entity_poly.pdbx_strand_id
1 'polypeptide(L)'
;MFRTNLKFRLTILVIAVCISLLHAQEKATMQIFTNKVKNTVSPNLHGIFFEEISHGGEGGLYAEMIQNRGFEESRIPPGAVLEGNMLNPNPNKKPHYNLNGKASNFKLPWPVKSAMPYWSTKSTGDGSVEAILREDNPLNAATPQSAQIKVNKLSNNGADYFLNEGFWGINAKKGEEYQLSFYTKTGEDYKGPLSVVLLSADGKEIAQYTFTKLTNKAWKKYTCKLIPTATDGAASFAFKFGSTGSIWFDFVSLFPSKTFKNRPNGLRSDLAQYLADLKPAFVRWPGGCFVEGINVESAPNWKTSIGPIEQRPGTFSVWGYWSSDGFGYHEYLQFCEDINADALYVFNAGVSCEFRSGTFISEEALQPVIDDVLDAIEYAIGPVNSKWGSVRAKNGHPKPFPLKYIEVGNEQHGPWYAKRYNRFHEAIKTKYPDLKIISSMGIGDVNKRTLDSIKVTDMADEHAYKSAYWSFTNYDHFDKYKRGDYELYVGEYATNAGVGSGNLQAALNDATYILSMENNGDLVKMSSYAPLFENVNTKHWPVNLIKFKSDSSFARISYYTIQLMNDHRADENLQVQFSLAPTSSKIPKYKGSIGLATWDTQTEYRNIEVIQNGNTVYKSDFTNNSQEWNMVRGSWEVKENAIAQTAQGPQRLMVLNNKSFDTYTLKLQARKLSGTNAFIIPFAVTDANNMLRAHIGSYVNANAVFEIVSDGSVSNISASKRLRQPIESGKWYDIQLVVELDKVSCYLNDSLLMTFTEPQKLFGLAGRDKTSGELIIKMVNGADQDYETEFDLNGETELNGQITAYTIQAESVKAENSFTNPREYIPVKTQTPITIGKKFKYRFPKNSITALRIPVKK
;
A
#
# COMPACT_ATOMS: atom_id res chain seq x y z
N MET A 1 34.70 10.29 77.94
CA MET A 1 35.45 10.46 76.68
C MET A 1 34.41 10.53 75.56
N PHE A 2 33.78 11.67 75.30
CA PHE A 2 34.29 12.84 74.57
C PHE A 2 34.67 12.59 73.12
N ARG A 3 33.85 13.23 72.27
CA ARG A 3 34.12 13.91 70.99
C ARG A 3 33.96 13.09 69.71
N THR A 4 32.93 13.24 68.87
CA THR A 4 32.11 14.38 68.34
C THR A 4 32.57 14.91 66.98
N ASN A 5 31.57 15.14 66.11
CA ASN A 5 31.40 16.29 65.21
C ASN A 5 32.21 16.27 63.88
N LEU A 6 31.71 16.74 62.72
CA LEU A 6 30.67 17.75 62.45
C LEU A 6 30.31 17.82 60.93
N LYS A 7 29.02 18.04 60.62
CA LYS A 7 28.38 18.90 59.57
C LYS A 7 28.89 18.83 58.11
N PHE A 8 28.01 18.79 57.10
CA PHE A 8 27.09 19.90 56.78
C PHE A 8 25.81 19.46 56.04
N ARG A 9 24.73 20.14 56.42
CA ARG A 9 23.41 20.17 55.77
C ARG A 9 23.50 20.94 54.46
N LEU A 10 22.80 20.50 53.42
CA LEU A 10 22.08 21.42 52.53
C LEU A 10 20.78 20.76 52.05
N THR A 11 19.75 20.94 52.86
CA THR A 11 18.35 20.80 52.44
C THR A 11 18.05 21.96 51.50
N ILE A 12 18.18 21.75 50.18
CA ILE A 12 17.51 22.63 49.21
C ILE A 12 16.11 22.05 49.02
N LEU A 13 15.19 22.65 49.75
CA LEU A 13 13.77 22.62 49.49
C LEU A 13 13.53 23.31 48.13
N VAL A 14 13.73 22.60 47.01
CA VAL A 14 13.08 23.00 45.76
C VAL A 14 11.64 22.51 45.89
N ILE A 15 10.78 23.43 46.35
CA ILE A 15 9.36 23.39 46.02
C ILE A 15 9.32 23.40 44.50
N ALA A 16 9.34 22.21 43.88
CA ALA A 16 8.84 22.05 42.54
C ALA A 16 7.35 22.37 42.65
N VAL A 17 7.01 23.64 42.50
CA VAL A 17 5.70 24.02 42.04
C VAL A 17 5.59 23.36 40.67
N CYS A 18 5.08 22.13 40.67
CA CYS A 18 4.41 21.57 39.52
C CYS A 18 3.27 22.55 39.23
N ILE A 19 3.58 23.59 38.44
CA ILE A 19 2.57 24.20 37.60
C ILE A 19 2.22 23.08 36.64
N SER A 20 1.31 22.20 37.08
CA SER A 20 0.41 21.52 36.19
C SER A 20 -0.25 22.65 35.41
N LEU A 21 0.30 22.97 34.24
CA LEU A 21 -0.51 23.49 33.15
C LEU A 21 -1.59 22.43 32.97
N LEU A 22 -2.70 22.62 33.67
CA LEU A 22 -3.99 22.00 33.41
C LEU A 22 -4.31 22.38 31.97
N HIS A 23 -3.76 21.62 31.03
CA HIS A 23 -4.31 21.57 29.69
C HIS A 23 -5.74 21.12 29.92
N ALA A 24 -6.70 21.99 29.61
CA ALA A 24 -8.10 21.66 29.74
C ALA A 24 -8.33 20.38 28.94
N GLN A 25 -8.56 19.27 29.62
CA GLN A 25 -8.79 18.00 28.97
C GLN A 25 -10.10 18.10 28.21
N GLU A 26 -10.05 17.79 26.93
CA GLU A 26 -11.21 17.97 26.08
C GLU A 26 -12.20 16.84 26.27
N LYS A 27 -13.47 17.22 26.23
CA LYS A 27 -14.57 16.38 26.67
C LYS A 27 -15.38 15.95 25.48
N ALA A 28 -15.66 14.66 25.44
CA ALA A 28 -16.62 14.08 24.52
C ALA A 28 -17.73 13.38 25.31
N THR A 29 -18.88 13.22 24.68
CA THR A 29 -19.98 12.41 25.21
C THR A 29 -20.43 11.42 24.15
N MET A 30 -20.72 10.19 24.56
CA MET A 30 -21.31 9.17 23.70
C MET A 30 -22.50 8.52 24.40
N GLN A 31 -23.71 8.80 23.90
CA GLN A 31 -24.89 8.02 24.29
C GLN A 31 -24.99 6.78 23.40
N ILE A 32 -25.13 5.61 24.01
CA ILE A 32 -25.22 4.32 23.33
C ILE A 32 -26.62 3.76 23.56
N PHE A 33 -27.42 3.63 22.48
CA PHE A 33 -28.77 3.08 22.56
C PHE A 33 -28.71 1.55 22.47
N THR A 34 -28.58 0.90 23.63
CA THR A 34 -28.26 -0.54 23.71
C THR A 34 -29.34 -1.48 23.17
N ASN A 35 -30.56 -0.98 22.98
CA ASN A 35 -31.69 -1.68 22.38
C ASN A 35 -31.94 -1.32 20.90
N LYS A 36 -31.11 -0.47 20.29
CA LYS A 36 -31.27 -0.04 18.89
C LYS A 36 -30.05 -0.44 18.06
N VAL A 37 -30.22 -1.48 17.25
CA VAL A 37 -29.22 -1.88 16.24
C VAL A 37 -29.32 -0.93 15.05
N LYS A 38 -28.18 -0.36 14.63
CA LYS A 38 -28.07 0.47 13.43
C LYS A 38 -27.92 -0.39 12.18
N ASN A 39 -26.94 -1.30 12.18
CA ASN A 39 -26.68 -2.26 11.11
C ASN A 39 -25.85 -3.45 11.64
N THR A 40 -25.68 -4.47 10.81
CA THR A 40 -24.79 -5.60 11.06
C THR A 40 -23.43 -5.36 10.40
N VAL A 41 -22.35 -5.78 11.04
CA VAL A 41 -21.02 -5.76 10.44
C VAL A 41 -20.74 -7.12 9.80
N SER A 42 -20.27 -7.11 8.55
CA SER A 42 -19.94 -8.34 7.84
C SER A 42 -18.83 -9.11 8.55
N PRO A 43 -18.96 -10.44 8.75
CA PRO A 43 -17.85 -11.25 9.22
C PRO A 43 -16.68 -11.30 8.22
N ASN A 44 -16.96 -10.93 6.97
CA ASN A 44 -16.01 -10.89 5.87
C ASN A 44 -15.42 -9.50 5.63
N LEU A 45 -15.62 -8.54 6.55
CA LEU A 45 -15.20 -7.16 6.34
C LEU A 45 -13.70 -7.02 6.09
N HIS A 46 -12.85 -7.82 6.73
CA HIS A 46 -11.40 -7.71 6.60
C HIS A 46 -10.83 -8.93 5.85
N GLY A 47 -10.29 -8.69 4.67
CA GLY A 47 -9.47 -9.64 3.92
C GLY A 47 -8.08 -9.07 3.62
N ILE A 48 -7.35 -9.77 2.74
CA ILE A 48 -6.07 -9.28 2.20
C ILE A 48 -6.12 -9.21 0.68
N PHE A 49 -5.44 -8.20 0.15
CA PHE A 49 -5.17 -8.02 -1.27
C PHE A 49 -3.73 -8.40 -1.55
N PHE A 50 -3.49 -9.22 -2.57
CA PHE A 50 -2.15 -9.57 -3.01
C PHE A 50 -2.00 -9.46 -4.52
N GLU A 51 -0.98 -8.70 -4.92
CA GLU A 51 -0.42 -8.71 -6.27
C GLU A 51 1.11 -8.84 -6.21
N GLU A 52 1.72 -9.25 -7.32
CA GLU A 52 3.18 -9.29 -7.45
C GLU A 52 3.74 -7.89 -7.71
N ILE A 53 3.92 -7.13 -6.63
CA ILE A 53 4.53 -5.79 -6.58
C ILE A 53 5.64 -5.76 -5.52
N SER A 54 6.73 -5.02 -5.77
CA SER A 54 7.84 -4.83 -4.80
C SER A 54 8.47 -6.13 -4.30
N HIS A 55 8.57 -7.14 -5.19
CA HIS A 55 9.00 -8.50 -4.86
C HIS A 55 8.16 -9.15 -3.74
N GLY A 56 6.88 -8.79 -3.65
CA GLY A 56 5.97 -9.28 -2.61
C GLY A 56 5.72 -10.78 -2.67
N GLY A 57 5.74 -11.39 -3.87
CA GLY A 57 5.71 -12.84 -4.06
C GLY A 57 7.10 -13.39 -4.31
N GLU A 58 7.62 -13.18 -5.51
CA GLU A 58 8.95 -13.61 -5.95
C GLU A 58 10.05 -12.87 -5.17
N GLY A 59 10.81 -13.60 -4.34
CA GLY A 59 11.77 -13.02 -3.38
C GLY A 59 11.14 -12.52 -2.07
N GLY A 60 9.83 -12.71 -1.89
CA GLY A 60 9.05 -12.32 -0.73
C GLY A 60 8.28 -13.49 -0.12
N LEU A 61 6.95 -13.50 -0.32
CA LEU A 61 6.06 -14.52 0.24
C LEU A 61 6.39 -15.94 -0.27
N TYR A 62 6.81 -16.08 -1.52
CA TYR A 62 7.28 -17.35 -2.07
C TYR A 62 8.70 -17.67 -1.55
N ALA A 63 8.92 -18.87 -1.00
CA ALA A 63 10.14 -19.17 -0.25
C ALA A 63 11.37 -19.54 -1.10
N GLU A 64 11.29 -19.46 -2.43
CA GLU A 64 12.46 -19.65 -3.30
C GLU A 64 13.54 -18.63 -2.97
N MET A 65 14.79 -19.09 -2.90
CA MET A 65 15.94 -18.26 -2.55
C MET A 65 16.85 -17.96 -3.74
N ILE A 66 16.68 -18.66 -4.87
CA ILE A 66 17.44 -18.44 -6.11
C ILE A 66 16.65 -17.52 -7.04
N GLN A 67 17.20 -16.34 -7.30
CA GLN A 67 16.65 -15.43 -8.31
C GLN A 67 17.07 -15.88 -9.71
N ASN A 68 16.22 -15.69 -10.72
CA ASN A 68 16.47 -16.15 -12.08
C ASN A 68 16.85 -17.64 -12.16
N ARG A 69 16.12 -18.49 -11.44
CA ARG A 69 16.43 -19.92 -11.26
C ARG A 69 16.47 -20.75 -12.55
N GLY A 70 15.71 -20.35 -13.57
CA GLY A 70 15.67 -21.00 -14.88
C GLY A 70 16.40 -20.22 -15.98
N PHE A 71 17.13 -19.15 -15.64
CA PHE A 71 17.84 -18.30 -16.60
C PHE A 71 16.96 -17.52 -17.58
N GLU A 72 15.65 -17.44 -17.34
CA GLU A 72 14.62 -16.89 -18.24
C GLU A 72 14.42 -15.36 -18.13
N GLU A 73 15.03 -14.69 -17.14
CA GLU A 73 14.70 -13.28 -16.83
C GLU A 73 15.14 -12.27 -17.89
N SER A 74 16.04 -12.65 -18.81
CA SER A 74 16.48 -11.79 -19.92
C SER A 74 15.55 -11.82 -21.14
N ARG A 75 14.55 -12.71 -21.15
CA ARG A 75 13.58 -12.79 -22.24
C ARG A 75 12.72 -11.54 -22.34
N ILE A 76 12.38 -11.18 -23.57
CA ILE A 76 11.40 -10.13 -23.84
C ILE A 76 9.99 -10.69 -23.63
N PRO A 77 9.12 -10.01 -22.83
CA PRO A 77 7.76 -10.46 -22.60
C PRO A 77 6.94 -10.56 -23.90
N PRO A 78 5.96 -11.49 -23.98
CA PRO A 78 5.11 -11.62 -25.16
C PRO A 78 4.47 -10.30 -25.59
N GLY A 79 4.43 -10.06 -26.91
CA GLY A 79 3.83 -8.85 -27.49
C GLY A 79 4.63 -7.56 -27.32
N ALA A 80 5.73 -7.57 -26.57
CA ALA A 80 6.60 -6.40 -26.35
C ALA A 80 7.86 -6.44 -27.22
N VAL A 81 8.50 -5.29 -27.40
CA VAL A 81 9.83 -5.17 -28.02
C VAL A 81 10.73 -4.25 -27.20
N LEU A 82 12.04 -4.49 -27.25
CA LEU A 82 13.02 -3.62 -26.63
C LEU A 82 13.44 -2.50 -27.59
N GLU A 83 13.31 -1.25 -27.15
CA GLU A 83 13.72 -0.05 -27.89
C GLU A 83 14.77 0.70 -27.06
N GLY A 84 16.05 0.44 -27.34
CA GLY A 84 17.14 0.92 -26.49
C GLY A 84 17.10 0.26 -25.12
N ASN A 85 16.93 1.06 -24.06
CA ASN A 85 16.78 0.59 -22.68
C ASN A 85 15.32 0.61 -22.18
N MET A 86 14.36 0.79 -23.08
CA MET A 86 12.94 0.88 -22.76
C MET A 86 12.18 -0.27 -23.41
N LEU A 87 11.39 -1.01 -22.63
CA LEU A 87 10.48 -2.01 -23.14
C LEU A 87 9.21 -1.31 -23.63
N ASN A 88 8.88 -1.51 -24.90
CA ASN A 88 7.64 -1.04 -25.52
C ASN A 88 6.62 -2.18 -25.56
N PRO A 89 5.55 -2.12 -24.73
CA PRO A 89 4.51 -3.15 -24.70
C PRO A 89 3.49 -3.06 -25.86
N ASN A 90 3.52 -1.98 -26.66
CA ASN A 90 2.60 -1.77 -27.79
C ASN A 90 3.33 -1.29 -29.06
N PRO A 91 4.23 -2.11 -29.63
CA PRO A 91 5.02 -1.75 -30.82
C PRO A 91 4.18 -1.40 -32.05
N ASN A 92 3.03 -2.06 -32.20
CA ASN A 92 2.15 -1.91 -33.37
C ASN A 92 1.16 -0.75 -33.22
N LYS A 93 1.27 0.07 -32.17
CA LYS A 93 0.37 1.20 -31.88
C LYS A 93 -1.11 0.81 -31.94
N LYS A 94 -1.45 -0.36 -31.35
CA LYS A 94 -2.85 -0.76 -31.17
C LYS A 94 -3.61 0.33 -30.40
N PRO A 95 -4.88 0.59 -30.71
CA PRO A 95 -5.70 1.53 -29.94
C PRO A 95 -5.70 1.18 -28.45
N HIS A 96 -5.71 2.21 -27.61
CA HIS A 96 -5.87 2.07 -26.18
C HIS A 96 -7.35 2.05 -25.81
N TYR A 97 -7.73 1.16 -24.89
CA TYR A 97 -9.11 0.90 -24.46
C TYR A 97 -9.87 2.19 -24.09
N ASN A 98 -9.23 3.08 -23.32
CA ASN A 98 -9.84 4.33 -22.84
C ASN A 98 -9.38 5.64 -23.52
N LEU A 99 -8.64 5.61 -24.63
CA LEU A 99 -8.15 6.85 -25.28
C LEU A 99 -8.84 7.17 -26.61
N ASN A 100 -10.11 6.79 -26.77
CA ASN A 100 -10.93 7.12 -27.95
C ASN A 100 -10.23 6.80 -29.28
N GLY A 101 -9.65 5.61 -29.40
CA GLY A 101 -8.97 5.14 -30.61
C GLY A 101 -7.49 5.53 -30.72
N LYS A 102 -6.95 6.34 -29.80
CA LYS A 102 -5.51 6.66 -29.77
C LYS A 102 -4.71 5.55 -29.11
N ALA A 103 -3.48 5.31 -29.57
CA ALA A 103 -2.53 4.44 -28.90
C ALA A 103 -1.83 5.18 -27.74
N SER A 104 -1.47 4.45 -26.69
CA SER A 104 -0.59 4.95 -25.63
C SER A 104 0.87 4.91 -26.10
N ASN A 105 1.67 5.87 -25.63
CA ASN A 105 3.13 5.90 -25.82
C ASN A 105 3.88 5.35 -24.58
N PHE A 106 3.17 4.69 -23.67
CA PHE A 106 3.76 4.11 -22.46
C PHE A 106 4.88 3.13 -22.80
N LYS A 107 6.00 3.27 -22.09
CA LYS A 107 7.14 2.34 -22.08
C LYS A 107 7.65 2.24 -20.65
N LEU A 108 8.29 1.14 -20.32
CA LEU A 108 8.89 0.91 -19.00
C LEU A 108 10.40 0.69 -19.14
N PRO A 109 11.22 1.12 -18.17
CA PRO A 109 12.64 0.80 -18.15
C PRO A 109 12.87 -0.71 -18.18
N TRP A 110 13.80 -1.17 -19.01
CA TRP A 110 14.22 -2.57 -19.02
C TRP A 110 15.27 -2.80 -17.93
N PRO A 111 15.00 -3.65 -16.91
CA PRO A 111 15.86 -3.78 -15.72
C PRO A 111 17.11 -4.63 -15.97
N VAL A 112 17.09 -5.48 -17.00
CA VAL A 112 18.12 -6.49 -17.25
C VAL A 112 19.35 -5.89 -17.91
N LYS A 113 20.52 -6.13 -17.32
CA LYS A 113 21.82 -5.56 -17.76
C LYS A 113 22.83 -6.61 -18.23
N SER A 114 22.50 -7.90 -18.14
CA SER A 114 23.35 -9.01 -18.59
C SER A 114 22.48 -10.11 -19.23
N ALA A 115 23.10 -11.02 -19.98
CA ALA A 115 22.40 -12.16 -20.57
C ALA A 115 21.81 -13.11 -19.50
N MET A 116 22.49 -13.22 -18.34
CA MET A 116 22.06 -13.98 -17.18
C MET A 116 22.05 -13.05 -15.95
N PRO A 117 20.98 -12.28 -15.72
CA PRO A 117 20.91 -11.40 -14.55
C PRO A 117 20.97 -12.24 -13.25
N TYR A 118 21.52 -11.64 -12.19
CA TYR A 118 21.70 -12.23 -10.83
C TYR A 118 22.69 -13.39 -10.73
N TRP A 119 23.22 -13.85 -11.86
CA TRP A 119 24.26 -14.88 -11.92
C TRP A 119 25.59 -14.28 -12.36
N SER A 120 26.69 -14.75 -11.75
CA SER A 120 28.04 -14.28 -12.10
C SER A 120 29.09 -15.38 -11.92
N THR A 121 30.20 -15.27 -12.63
CA THR A 121 31.37 -16.12 -12.44
C THR A 121 32.39 -15.43 -11.53
N LYS A 122 33.02 -16.17 -10.61
CA LYS A 122 34.03 -15.63 -9.70
C LYS A 122 35.15 -16.63 -9.44
N SER A 123 36.40 -16.22 -9.62
CA SER A 123 37.58 -17.00 -9.25
C SER A 123 38.35 -16.28 -8.13
N THR A 124 38.78 -17.01 -7.09
CA THR A 124 39.60 -16.44 -6.01
C THR A 124 41.11 -16.56 -6.25
N GLY A 125 41.51 -17.01 -7.45
CA GLY A 125 42.89 -17.11 -7.89
C GLY A 125 43.02 -16.87 -9.40
N ASP A 126 43.91 -17.60 -10.06
CA ASP A 126 44.25 -17.48 -11.48
C ASP A 126 43.40 -18.35 -12.41
N GLY A 127 42.26 -18.84 -11.92
CA GLY A 127 41.28 -19.60 -12.68
C GLY A 127 40.49 -18.77 -13.68
N SER A 128 39.83 -19.45 -14.60
CA SER A 128 39.04 -18.85 -15.67
C SER A 128 37.77 -19.66 -15.90
N VAL A 129 36.65 -19.02 -15.60
CA VAL A 129 35.29 -19.55 -15.79
C VAL A 129 34.51 -18.55 -16.64
N GLU A 130 33.82 -19.06 -17.64
CA GLU A 130 32.94 -18.29 -18.53
C GLU A 130 31.52 -18.85 -18.43
N ALA A 131 30.53 -17.95 -18.37
CA ALA A 131 29.11 -18.32 -18.39
C ALA A 131 28.46 -17.83 -19.69
N ILE A 132 27.76 -18.73 -20.38
CA ILE A 132 27.13 -18.50 -21.68
C ILE A 132 25.67 -18.94 -21.59
N LEU A 133 24.74 -18.04 -21.92
CA LEU A 133 23.32 -18.38 -22.05
C LEU A 133 23.10 -19.20 -23.33
N ARG A 134 22.37 -20.31 -23.23
CA ARG A 134 22.09 -21.24 -24.33
C ARG A 134 20.59 -21.45 -24.49
N GLU A 135 20.17 -21.59 -25.74
CA GLU A 135 18.79 -21.92 -26.13
C GLU A 135 18.70 -23.29 -26.85
N ASP A 136 19.84 -23.93 -27.08
CA ASP A 136 19.93 -25.25 -27.69
C ASP A 136 19.84 -26.37 -26.65
N ASN A 137 19.05 -27.41 -26.96
CA ASN A 137 18.83 -28.58 -26.08
C ASN A 137 18.42 -28.15 -24.65
N PRO A 138 17.31 -27.39 -24.51
CA PRO A 138 16.82 -26.94 -23.21
C PRO A 138 16.31 -28.11 -22.37
N LEU A 139 16.13 -27.90 -21.07
CA LEU A 139 15.49 -28.90 -20.20
C LEU A 139 14.08 -29.22 -20.68
N ASN A 140 13.34 -28.19 -21.12
CA ASN A 140 12.00 -28.31 -21.68
C ASN A 140 11.68 -27.10 -22.57
N ALA A 141 10.55 -27.14 -23.30
CA ALA A 141 10.19 -26.09 -24.26
C ALA A 141 9.54 -24.86 -23.63
N ALA A 142 9.04 -24.93 -22.38
CA ALA A 142 8.38 -23.80 -21.71
C ALA A 142 9.39 -22.80 -21.13
N THR A 143 10.55 -23.29 -20.71
CA THR A 143 11.71 -22.51 -20.26
C THR A 143 12.92 -22.91 -21.13
N PRO A 144 13.09 -22.28 -22.31
CA PRO A 144 14.04 -22.74 -23.31
C PRO A 144 15.49 -22.29 -23.05
N GLN A 145 15.79 -21.61 -21.95
CA GLN A 145 17.13 -21.10 -21.67
C GLN A 145 17.88 -21.96 -20.65
N SER A 146 19.19 -22.08 -20.81
CA SER A 146 20.07 -22.76 -19.84
C SER A 146 21.42 -22.07 -19.74
N ALA A 147 22.13 -22.24 -18.63
CA ALA A 147 23.46 -21.69 -18.44
C ALA A 147 24.53 -22.73 -18.78
N GLN A 148 25.31 -22.51 -19.83
CA GLN A 148 26.55 -23.25 -20.06
C GLN A 148 27.70 -22.56 -19.35
N ILE A 149 28.41 -23.31 -18.49
CA ILE A 149 29.63 -22.88 -17.84
C ILE A 149 30.81 -23.60 -18.47
N LYS A 150 31.78 -22.82 -18.95
CA LYS A 150 33.05 -23.32 -19.48
C LYS A 150 34.15 -23.02 -18.48
N VAL A 151 34.72 -24.07 -17.90
CA VAL A 151 35.85 -23.98 -16.97
C VAL A 151 37.13 -24.16 -17.79
N ASN A 152 37.75 -23.05 -18.17
CA ASN A 152 38.97 -23.05 -19.00
C ASN A 152 40.21 -23.41 -18.18
N LYS A 153 40.25 -22.95 -16.92
CA LYS A 153 41.36 -23.16 -16.00
C LYS A 153 40.86 -23.14 -14.57
N LEU A 154 41.34 -24.08 -13.74
CA LEU A 154 41.11 -24.05 -12.30
C LEU A 154 42.19 -23.23 -11.59
N SER A 155 41.79 -22.56 -10.51
CA SER A 155 42.68 -21.84 -9.61
C SER A 155 43.58 -22.82 -8.83
N ASN A 156 44.88 -22.56 -8.75
CA ASN A 156 45.83 -23.48 -8.07
C ASN A 156 45.66 -23.53 -6.54
N ASN A 157 45.25 -22.43 -5.90
CA ASN A 157 45.02 -22.29 -4.46
C ASN A 157 43.78 -21.43 -4.16
N GLY A 158 42.76 -21.56 -5.01
CA GLY A 158 41.52 -20.79 -4.93
C GLY A 158 40.29 -21.63 -5.24
N ALA A 159 39.19 -20.97 -5.53
CA ALA A 159 37.94 -21.59 -5.92
C ALA A 159 37.33 -20.83 -7.08
N ASP A 160 36.70 -21.59 -7.97
CA ASP A 160 36.12 -21.12 -9.22
C ASP A 160 34.62 -21.38 -9.16
N TYR A 161 33.84 -20.29 -9.19
CA TYR A 161 32.43 -20.27 -8.86
C TYR A 161 31.56 -19.82 -10.03
N PHE A 162 30.36 -20.38 -10.08
CA PHE A 162 29.19 -19.79 -10.71
C PHE A 162 28.15 -19.50 -9.62
N LEU A 163 27.89 -18.21 -9.36
CA LEU A 163 27.26 -17.69 -8.14
C LEU A 163 25.92 -17.04 -8.45
N ASN A 164 24.94 -17.27 -7.59
CA ASN A 164 23.67 -16.55 -7.51
C ASN A 164 23.60 -15.78 -6.20
N GLU A 165 23.28 -14.48 -6.27
CA GLU A 165 23.20 -13.62 -5.09
C GLU A 165 21.88 -13.75 -4.30
N GLY A 166 20.91 -14.50 -4.81
CA GLY A 166 19.55 -14.56 -4.30
C GLY A 166 18.84 -13.21 -4.44
N PHE A 167 17.80 -12.99 -3.65
CA PHE A 167 17.04 -11.74 -3.65
C PHE A 167 17.69 -10.72 -2.70
N TRP A 168 18.78 -10.08 -3.16
CA TRP A 168 19.67 -9.23 -2.35
C TRP A 168 20.21 -9.95 -1.11
N GLY A 169 20.52 -11.23 -1.26
CA GLY A 169 20.99 -12.11 -0.19
C GLY A 169 20.09 -13.30 0.06
N ILE A 170 20.71 -14.38 0.52
CA ILE A 170 20.08 -15.61 1.01
C ILE A 170 20.20 -15.62 2.53
N ASN A 171 19.08 -15.77 3.23
CA ASN A 171 19.08 -15.90 4.68
C ASN A 171 19.48 -17.32 5.10
N ALA A 172 20.80 -17.52 5.25
CA ALA A 172 21.38 -18.75 5.76
C ALA A 172 21.43 -18.70 7.29
N LYS A 173 20.74 -19.61 7.98
CA LYS A 173 20.73 -19.70 9.44
C LYS A 173 21.51 -20.92 9.90
N LYS A 174 22.40 -20.72 10.86
CA LYS A 174 23.23 -21.79 11.43
C LYS A 174 22.35 -22.96 11.90
N GLY A 175 22.65 -24.15 11.42
CA GLY A 175 21.98 -25.40 11.81
C GLY A 175 20.61 -25.64 11.18
N GLU A 176 20.07 -24.70 10.41
CA GLU A 176 18.82 -24.90 9.65
C GLU A 176 19.11 -25.64 8.33
N GLU A 177 18.12 -26.38 7.84
CA GLU A 177 18.27 -27.21 6.64
C GLU A 177 17.65 -26.56 5.42
N TYR A 178 18.38 -26.54 4.30
CA TYR A 178 17.94 -26.00 3.02
C TYR A 178 17.98 -27.10 1.96
N GLN A 179 16.87 -27.30 1.24
CA GLN A 179 16.78 -28.26 0.14
C GLN A 179 17.22 -27.58 -1.16
N LEU A 180 18.31 -28.08 -1.73
CA LEU A 180 18.74 -27.71 -3.07
C LEU A 180 18.23 -28.75 -4.08
N SER A 181 17.74 -28.28 -5.21
CA SER A 181 17.60 -29.09 -6.42
C SER A 181 18.05 -28.32 -7.66
N PHE A 182 18.62 -29.01 -8.65
CA PHE A 182 18.99 -28.42 -9.93
C PHE A 182 19.09 -29.50 -11.02
N TYR A 183 19.00 -29.09 -12.28
CA TYR A 183 19.29 -29.96 -13.41
C TYR A 183 20.67 -29.64 -13.97
N THR A 184 21.44 -30.69 -14.28
CA THR A 184 22.73 -30.53 -14.96
C THR A 184 23.01 -31.65 -15.95
N LYS A 185 23.81 -31.33 -16.97
CA LYS A 185 24.47 -32.25 -17.89
C LYS A 185 25.89 -31.77 -18.12
N THR A 186 26.82 -32.69 -18.36
CA THR A 186 28.22 -32.35 -18.68
C THR A 186 28.54 -32.62 -20.15
N GLY A 187 29.57 -31.94 -20.65
CA GLY A 187 30.26 -32.31 -21.88
C GLY A 187 31.19 -33.49 -21.63
N GLU A 188 31.76 -34.03 -22.71
CA GLU A 188 32.76 -35.12 -22.62
C GLU A 188 34.09 -34.66 -22.00
N ASP A 189 34.34 -33.35 -22.03
CA ASP A 189 35.52 -32.66 -21.54
C ASP A 189 35.51 -32.41 -20.02
N TYR A 190 34.35 -32.51 -19.36
CA TYR A 190 34.24 -32.34 -17.91
C TYR A 190 34.15 -33.68 -17.18
N LYS A 191 35.16 -34.01 -16.36
CA LYS A 191 35.29 -35.33 -15.70
C LYS A 191 35.43 -35.28 -14.18
N GLY A 192 35.33 -34.10 -13.57
CA GLY A 192 35.53 -33.92 -12.14
C GLY A 192 34.25 -33.82 -11.32
N PRO A 193 34.40 -33.62 -9.99
CA PRO A 193 33.29 -33.38 -9.10
C PRO A 193 32.73 -31.96 -9.26
N LEU A 194 31.46 -31.81 -8.89
CA LEU A 194 30.79 -30.52 -8.73
C LEU A 194 30.42 -30.35 -7.27
N SER A 195 30.84 -29.26 -6.65
CA SER A 195 30.37 -28.87 -5.32
C SER A 195 29.33 -27.78 -5.42
N VAL A 196 28.41 -27.76 -4.46
CA VAL A 196 27.45 -26.68 -4.23
C VAL A 196 27.71 -26.10 -2.86
N VAL A 197 27.74 -24.78 -2.74
CA VAL A 197 28.11 -24.08 -1.52
C VAL A 197 27.17 -22.93 -1.21
N LEU A 198 27.01 -22.63 0.08
CA LEU A 198 26.57 -21.32 0.55
C LEU A 198 27.79 -20.54 1.00
N LEU A 199 27.92 -19.31 0.50
CA LEU A 199 28.98 -18.38 0.84
C LEU A 199 28.40 -17.27 1.71
N SER A 200 28.99 -16.98 2.86
CA SER A 200 28.68 -15.76 3.62
C SER A 200 29.04 -14.50 2.83
N ALA A 201 28.60 -13.33 3.28
CA ALA A 201 28.86 -12.05 2.62
C ALA A 201 30.37 -11.74 2.51
N ASP A 202 31.19 -12.23 3.45
CA ASP A 202 32.66 -12.12 3.42
C ASP A 202 33.34 -13.22 2.56
N GLY A 203 32.56 -14.10 1.93
CA GLY A 203 33.04 -15.11 0.98
C GLY A 203 33.49 -16.43 1.61
N LYS A 204 33.18 -16.71 2.88
CA LYS A 204 33.48 -18.01 3.52
C LYS A 204 32.43 -19.04 3.16
N GLU A 205 32.87 -20.26 2.87
CA GLU A 205 31.97 -21.41 2.70
C GLU A 205 31.35 -21.77 4.05
N ILE A 206 30.05 -21.55 4.18
CA ILE A 206 29.28 -21.84 5.40
C ILE A 206 28.45 -23.11 5.28
N ALA A 207 28.20 -23.61 4.06
CA ALA A 207 27.66 -24.95 3.81
C ALA A 207 28.24 -25.50 2.50
N GLN A 208 28.40 -26.83 2.39
CA GLN A 208 28.88 -27.48 1.17
C GLN A 208 28.28 -28.87 1.01
N TYR A 209 28.06 -29.28 -0.24
CA TYR A 209 27.88 -30.68 -0.63
C TYR A 209 28.59 -30.96 -1.95
N THR A 210 29.18 -32.15 -2.12
CA THR A 210 29.95 -32.53 -3.32
C THR A 210 29.34 -33.73 -4.04
N PHE A 211 29.02 -33.55 -5.32
CA PHE A 211 28.63 -34.61 -6.23
C PHE A 211 29.86 -35.14 -6.97
N THR A 212 30.23 -36.40 -6.74
CA THR A 212 31.41 -37.03 -7.33
C THR A 212 31.15 -37.70 -8.68
N LYS A 213 29.88 -37.90 -9.05
CA LYS A 213 29.47 -38.52 -10.31
C LYS A 213 28.39 -37.67 -10.98
N LEU A 214 28.70 -37.15 -12.16
CA LEU A 214 27.78 -36.41 -13.01
C LEU A 214 27.43 -37.23 -14.26
N THR A 215 26.30 -36.92 -14.87
CA THR A 215 25.81 -37.59 -16.08
C THR A 215 26.21 -36.77 -17.31
N ASN A 216 26.82 -37.45 -18.28
CA ASN A 216 27.23 -36.85 -19.54
C ASN A 216 26.04 -36.78 -20.51
N LYS A 217 25.95 -35.69 -21.29
CA LYS A 217 24.98 -35.41 -22.38
C LYS A 217 23.50 -35.31 -22.04
N ALA A 218 23.00 -36.02 -21.03
CA ALA A 218 21.59 -36.03 -20.67
C ALA A 218 21.33 -35.19 -19.41
N TRP A 219 20.29 -34.35 -19.45
CA TRP A 219 19.79 -33.63 -18.28
C TRP A 219 19.41 -34.60 -17.17
N LYS A 220 19.90 -34.35 -15.96
CA LYS A 220 19.54 -35.10 -14.76
C LYS A 220 19.33 -34.15 -13.59
N LYS A 221 18.29 -34.43 -12.79
CA LYS A 221 18.03 -33.73 -11.53
C LYS A 221 18.98 -34.23 -10.43
N TYR A 222 19.55 -33.29 -9.68
CA TYR A 222 20.34 -33.54 -8.48
C TYR A 222 19.70 -32.83 -7.31
N THR A 223 19.82 -33.42 -6.11
CA THR A 223 19.27 -32.88 -4.87
C THR A 223 20.26 -33.09 -3.73
N CYS A 224 20.36 -32.13 -2.82
CA CYS A 224 21.07 -32.31 -1.56
C CYS A 224 20.52 -31.36 -0.49
N LYS A 225 20.90 -31.61 0.76
CA LYS A 225 20.64 -30.74 1.90
C LYS A 225 21.88 -29.90 2.19
N LEU A 226 21.69 -28.61 2.42
CA LEU A 226 22.72 -27.70 2.89
C LEU A 226 22.38 -27.27 4.31
N ILE A 227 23.35 -27.37 5.22
CA ILE A 227 23.22 -26.99 6.63
C ILE A 227 24.31 -25.97 6.94
N PRO A 228 23.98 -24.67 7.06
CA PRO A 228 24.96 -23.63 7.37
C PRO A 228 25.62 -23.82 8.73
N THR A 229 26.93 -23.59 8.78
CA THR A 229 27.75 -23.59 10.00
C THR A 229 27.76 -22.23 10.71
N ALA A 230 27.31 -21.17 10.01
CA ALA A 230 27.15 -19.81 10.50
C ALA A 230 25.83 -19.20 9.99
N THR A 231 25.35 -18.14 10.66
CA THR A 231 24.19 -17.36 10.25
C THR A 231 24.65 -16.13 9.47
N ASP A 232 24.11 -15.90 8.28
CA ASP A 232 24.32 -14.71 7.48
C ASP A 232 23.06 -14.42 6.65
N GLY A 233 22.53 -13.20 6.78
CA GLY A 233 21.34 -12.74 6.05
C GLY A 233 21.61 -12.34 4.59
N ALA A 234 22.89 -12.15 4.24
CA ALA A 234 23.36 -11.73 2.93
C ALA A 234 24.25 -12.79 2.27
N ALA A 235 24.01 -14.08 2.58
CA ALA A 235 24.73 -15.17 1.94
C ALA A 235 24.40 -15.25 0.44
N SER A 236 25.20 -16.00 -0.30
CA SER A 236 24.97 -16.32 -1.72
C SER A 236 25.10 -17.83 -1.96
N PHE A 237 24.52 -18.31 -3.04
CA PHE A 237 24.64 -19.70 -3.49
C PHE A 237 25.68 -19.78 -4.60
N ALA A 238 26.51 -20.83 -4.63
CA ALA A 238 27.40 -21.05 -5.75
C ALA A 238 27.62 -22.53 -6.08
N PHE A 239 27.82 -22.80 -7.37
CA PHE A 239 28.50 -23.99 -7.86
C PHE A 239 30.00 -23.78 -7.81
N LYS A 240 30.76 -24.75 -7.31
CA LYS A 240 32.23 -24.77 -7.25
C LYS A 240 32.77 -25.94 -8.06
N PHE A 241 33.63 -25.63 -9.03
CA PHE A 241 34.10 -26.61 -10.02
C PHE A 241 35.36 -27.34 -9.59
N GLY A 242 35.40 -28.66 -9.78
CA GLY A 242 36.56 -29.51 -9.51
C GLY A 242 37.30 -30.04 -10.75
N SER A 243 36.89 -29.65 -11.96
CA SER A 243 37.55 -29.98 -13.23
C SER A 243 37.35 -28.87 -14.25
N THR A 244 38.24 -28.82 -15.24
CA THR A 244 38.01 -28.08 -16.48
C THR A 244 36.96 -28.79 -17.35
N GLY A 245 36.45 -28.09 -18.36
CA GLY A 245 35.47 -28.59 -19.32
C GLY A 245 34.14 -27.83 -19.28
N SER A 246 33.14 -28.37 -19.98
CA SER A 246 31.82 -27.73 -20.14
C SER A 246 30.75 -28.42 -19.28
N ILE A 247 29.95 -27.62 -18.59
CA ILE A 247 28.82 -28.08 -17.77
C ILE A 247 27.63 -27.14 -17.96
N TRP A 248 26.41 -27.70 -18.00
CA TRP A 248 25.19 -26.92 -18.17
C TRP A 248 24.34 -27.01 -16.92
N PHE A 249 23.68 -25.91 -16.58
CA PHE A 249 22.72 -25.82 -15.48
C PHE A 249 21.38 -25.33 -15.99
N ASP A 250 20.32 -25.89 -15.41
CA ASP A 250 18.96 -25.42 -15.59
C ASP A 250 18.17 -25.64 -14.29
N PHE A 251 17.17 -24.80 -14.08
CA PHE A 251 16.21 -24.82 -12.99
C PHE A 251 16.82 -25.11 -11.60
N VAL A 252 17.62 -24.16 -11.11
CA VAL A 252 18.29 -24.22 -9.80
C VAL A 252 17.38 -23.68 -8.71
N SER A 253 16.97 -24.49 -7.75
CA SER A 253 16.04 -24.11 -6.69
C SER A 253 16.61 -24.40 -5.32
N LEU A 254 16.54 -23.43 -4.41
CA LEU A 254 16.96 -23.56 -3.02
C LEU A 254 15.81 -23.09 -2.11
N PHE A 255 15.29 -24.01 -1.31
CA PHE A 255 14.23 -23.72 -0.36
C PHE A 255 14.68 -23.98 1.07
N PRO A 256 14.30 -23.14 2.06
CA PRO A 256 14.36 -23.57 3.45
C PRO A 256 13.43 -24.78 3.64
N SER A 257 13.88 -25.79 4.37
CA SER A 257 13.09 -27.02 4.59
C SER A 257 11.84 -26.75 5.45
N LYS A 258 11.86 -25.67 6.24
CA LYS A 258 10.75 -25.20 7.07
C LYS A 258 10.01 -24.05 6.38
N THR A 259 9.10 -24.39 5.48
CA THR A 259 8.13 -23.44 4.90
C THR A 259 6.88 -23.33 5.79
N PHE A 260 6.05 -22.30 5.53
CA PHE A 260 4.78 -22.16 6.22
C PHE A 260 3.94 -23.43 6.06
N LYS A 261 3.43 -23.97 7.17
CA LYS A 261 2.71 -25.26 7.25
C LYS A 261 3.46 -26.46 6.63
N ASN A 262 4.78 -26.37 6.47
CA ASN A 262 5.63 -27.40 5.84
C ASN A 262 5.18 -27.78 4.42
N ARG A 263 4.59 -26.84 3.67
CA ARG A 263 4.17 -27.08 2.29
C ARG A 263 5.39 -27.21 1.37
N PRO A 264 5.49 -28.25 0.51
CA PRO A 264 6.47 -28.24 -0.58
C PRO A 264 6.16 -27.07 -1.52
N ASN A 265 7.17 -26.49 -2.17
CA ASN A 265 6.99 -25.28 -2.99
C ASN A 265 6.30 -24.14 -2.20
N GLY A 266 6.54 -24.09 -0.88
CA GLY A 266 5.73 -23.33 0.07
C GLY A 266 6.15 -21.88 0.25
N LEU A 267 5.57 -21.28 1.30
CA LEU A 267 5.71 -19.86 1.57
C LEU A 267 6.74 -19.58 2.67
N ARG A 268 7.30 -18.38 2.62
CA ARG A 268 8.23 -17.84 3.60
C ARG A 268 7.49 -17.63 4.92
N SER A 269 7.91 -18.36 5.94
CA SER A 269 7.12 -18.54 7.17
C SER A 269 6.83 -17.26 7.95
N ASP A 270 7.76 -16.31 8.04
CA ASP A 270 7.55 -15.05 8.76
C ASP A 270 6.48 -14.18 8.07
N LEU A 271 6.54 -14.05 6.74
CA LEU A 271 5.56 -13.27 5.98
C LEU A 271 4.18 -13.93 5.96
N ALA A 272 4.12 -15.24 5.71
CA ALA A 272 2.87 -15.99 5.73
C ALA A 272 2.22 -15.98 7.13
N GLN A 273 3.01 -15.97 8.21
CA GLN A 273 2.49 -15.88 9.57
C GLN A 273 1.84 -14.52 9.85
N TYR A 274 2.42 -13.40 9.40
CA TYR A 274 1.73 -12.10 9.48
C TYR A 274 0.35 -12.16 8.79
N LEU A 275 0.25 -12.79 7.62
CA LEU A 275 -1.04 -12.91 6.95
C LEU A 275 -2.02 -13.80 7.71
N ALA A 276 -1.57 -14.92 8.28
CA ALA A 276 -2.41 -15.79 9.09
C ALA A 276 -2.88 -15.10 10.39
N ASP A 277 -2.01 -14.31 11.02
CA ASP A 277 -2.31 -13.59 12.28
C ASP A 277 -3.31 -12.45 12.09
N LEU A 278 -3.50 -11.93 10.87
CA LEU A 278 -4.59 -11.00 10.54
C LEU A 278 -5.96 -11.68 10.56
N LYS A 279 -6.01 -13.02 10.43
CA LYS A 279 -7.22 -13.82 10.26
C LYS A 279 -8.12 -13.25 9.15
N PRO A 280 -7.60 -13.08 7.93
CA PRO A 280 -8.37 -12.52 6.84
C PRO A 280 -9.51 -13.46 6.48
N ALA A 281 -10.69 -12.90 6.24
CA ALA A 281 -11.84 -13.67 5.79
C ALA A 281 -11.69 -14.15 4.34
N PHE A 282 -10.91 -13.43 3.52
CA PHE A 282 -10.66 -13.78 2.14
C PHE A 282 -9.29 -13.27 1.65
N VAL A 283 -8.81 -13.83 0.53
CA VAL A 283 -7.59 -13.42 -0.17
C VAL A 283 -7.91 -13.08 -1.63
N ARG A 284 -7.79 -11.80 -2.00
CA ARG A 284 -7.87 -11.28 -3.38
C ARG A 284 -6.53 -11.51 -4.10
N TRP A 285 -6.54 -12.29 -5.18
CA TRP A 285 -5.35 -12.71 -5.94
C TRP A 285 -5.72 -13.02 -7.41
N PRO A 286 -4.82 -12.85 -8.40
CA PRO A 286 -3.46 -12.32 -8.30
C PRO A 286 -3.39 -10.80 -8.32
N GLY A 287 -4.56 -10.14 -8.27
CA GLY A 287 -4.76 -8.77 -7.83
C GLY A 287 -4.10 -7.67 -8.66
N GLY A 288 -4.76 -6.51 -8.62
CA GLY A 288 -4.19 -5.24 -9.03
C GLY A 288 -3.73 -5.21 -10.47
N CYS A 289 -2.75 -4.36 -10.74
CA CYS A 289 -2.24 -4.20 -12.09
C CYS A 289 -1.56 -5.48 -12.63
N PHE A 290 -1.11 -6.40 -11.76
CA PHE A 290 -0.46 -7.64 -12.20
C PHE A 290 -1.37 -8.51 -13.07
N VAL A 291 -2.66 -8.64 -12.73
CA VAL A 291 -3.63 -9.43 -13.52
C VAL A 291 -3.85 -8.87 -14.93
N GLU A 292 -3.57 -7.59 -15.13
CA GLU A 292 -3.80 -6.91 -16.39
C GLU A 292 -2.66 -7.12 -17.40
N GLY A 293 -1.43 -7.38 -16.91
CA GLY A 293 -0.22 -7.48 -17.74
C GLY A 293 0.24 -6.13 -18.31
N ILE A 294 1.47 -6.09 -18.84
CA ILE A 294 1.97 -4.89 -19.55
C ILE A 294 1.30 -4.72 -20.91
N ASN A 295 0.76 -5.80 -21.46
CA ASN A 295 -0.15 -5.91 -22.60
C ASN A 295 -1.00 -7.17 -22.40
N VAL A 296 -2.03 -7.39 -23.24
CA VAL A 296 -2.92 -8.56 -23.08
C VAL A 296 -2.21 -9.89 -23.31
N GLU A 297 -1.15 -9.92 -24.12
CA GLU A 297 -0.38 -11.13 -24.41
C GLU A 297 0.52 -11.58 -23.25
N SER A 298 0.84 -10.67 -22.32
CA SER A 298 1.70 -10.90 -21.15
C SER A 298 0.94 -11.01 -19.82
N ALA A 299 -0.39 -10.96 -19.86
CA ALA A 299 -1.22 -11.14 -18.66
C ALA A 299 -1.00 -12.54 -18.04
N PRO A 300 -1.11 -12.68 -16.70
CA PRO A 300 -0.93 -13.95 -16.03
C PRO A 300 -1.89 -15.03 -16.58
N ASN A 301 -1.37 -16.24 -16.77
CA ASN A 301 -2.14 -17.38 -17.25
C ASN A 301 -2.14 -18.50 -16.19
N TRP A 302 -3.32 -18.78 -15.62
CA TRP A 302 -3.44 -19.76 -14.53
C TRP A 302 -3.09 -21.19 -14.96
N LYS A 303 -3.32 -21.55 -16.23
CA LYS A 303 -3.01 -22.89 -16.75
C LYS A 303 -1.52 -23.15 -16.80
N THR A 304 -0.72 -22.11 -17.01
CA THR A 304 0.74 -22.19 -17.02
C THR A 304 1.37 -21.95 -15.65
N SER A 305 0.57 -21.66 -14.61
CA SER A 305 1.01 -21.52 -13.23
C SER A 305 0.67 -22.72 -12.34
N ILE A 306 0.23 -23.84 -12.91
CA ILE A 306 -0.03 -25.10 -12.21
C ILE A 306 0.84 -26.24 -12.75
N GLY A 307 0.92 -27.36 -12.02
CA GLY A 307 1.75 -28.51 -12.42
C GLY A 307 3.23 -28.32 -12.09
N PRO A 308 4.13 -29.07 -12.76
CA PRO A 308 5.57 -29.03 -12.50
C PRO A 308 6.16 -27.63 -12.64
N ILE A 309 6.87 -27.16 -11.61
CA ILE A 309 7.39 -25.79 -11.52
C ILE A 309 8.45 -25.48 -12.60
N GLU A 310 9.21 -26.49 -13.03
CA GLU A 310 10.21 -26.33 -14.10
C GLU A 310 9.60 -26.16 -15.48
N GLN A 311 8.30 -26.36 -15.63
CA GLN A 311 7.56 -26.15 -16.89
C GLN A 311 6.71 -24.88 -16.87
N ARG A 312 6.84 -24.05 -15.82
CA ARG A 312 6.12 -22.77 -15.71
C ARG A 312 6.97 -21.67 -16.37
N PRO A 313 6.48 -21.01 -17.43
CA PRO A 313 7.24 -19.98 -18.13
C PRO A 313 7.37 -18.67 -17.33
N GLY A 314 6.57 -18.47 -16.28
CA GLY A 314 6.54 -17.24 -15.51
C GLY A 314 5.78 -16.11 -16.20
N THR A 315 5.52 -15.05 -15.44
CA THR A 315 4.77 -13.87 -15.89
C THR A 315 5.59 -12.60 -15.65
N PHE A 316 5.71 -11.75 -16.67
CA PHE A 316 6.41 -10.48 -16.50
C PHE A 316 5.50 -9.47 -15.79
N SER A 317 5.88 -9.09 -14.58
CA SER A 317 5.14 -8.13 -13.77
C SER A 317 5.18 -6.74 -14.41
N VAL A 318 4.05 -6.05 -14.35
CA VAL A 318 3.91 -4.63 -14.72
C VAL A 318 4.82 -3.69 -13.92
N TRP A 319 5.39 -4.20 -12.84
CA TRP A 319 6.35 -3.51 -11.97
C TRP A 319 7.80 -3.72 -12.39
N GLY A 320 8.05 -4.38 -13.52
CA GLY A 320 9.36 -4.39 -14.19
C GLY A 320 10.29 -5.49 -13.72
N TYR A 321 9.78 -6.69 -13.46
CA TYR A 321 10.55 -7.90 -13.18
C TYR A 321 9.71 -9.14 -13.48
N TRP A 322 10.34 -10.31 -13.61
CA TRP A 322 9.64 -11.58 -13.81
C TRP A 322 9.19 -12.19 -12.49
N SER A 323 7.95 -12.67 -12.45
CA SER A 323 7.50 -13.70 -11.49
C SER A 323 7.75 -15.07 -12.11
N SER A 324 8.24 -16.04 -11.33
CA SER A 324 8.42 -17.41 -11.82
C SER A 324 7.10 -18.20 -11.90
N ASP A 325 5.99 -17.61 -11.43
CA ASP A 325 4.71 -18.30 -11.18
C ASP A 325 4.86 -19.54 -10.28
N GLY A 326 5.91 -19.56 -9.44
CA GLY A 326 6.14 -20.59 -8.44
C GLY A 326 5.09 -20.59 -7.34
N PHE A 327 4.65 -19.39 -6.94
CA PHE A 327 3.39 -19.17 -6.22
C PHE A 327 2.27 -18.94 -7.24
N GLY A 328 1.77 -20.04 -7.81
CA GLY A 328 0.75 -20.03 -8.85
C GLY A 328 -0.66 -20.27 -8.32
N TYR A 329 -1.60 -20.56 -9.22
CA TYR A 329 -3.02 -20.66 -8.86
C TYR A 329 -3.31 -21.77 -7.82
N HIS A 330 -2.63 -22.91 -7.92
CA HIS A 330 -2.79 -23.99 -6.93
C HIS A 330 -2.22 -23.61 -5.57
N GLU A 331 -1.03 -23.01 -5.53
CA GLU A 331 -0.41 -22.59 -4.26
C GLU A 331 -1.22 -21.48 -3.57
N TYR A 332 -1.80 -20.55 -4.33
CA TYR A 332 -2.75 -19.55 -3.83
C TYR A 332 -3.99 -20.19 -3.17
N LEU A 333 -4.67 -21.10 -3.87
CA LEU A 333 -5.86 -21.76 -3.35
C LEU A 333 -5.52 -22.61 -2.10
N GLN A 334 -4.37 -23.27 -2.10
CA GLN A 334 -3.88 -24.01 -0.94
C GLN A 334 -3.56 -23.08 0.24
N PHE A 335 -3.02 -21.90 -0.03
CA PHE A 335 -2.74 -20.90 1.01
C PHE A 335 -4.03 -20.38 1.65
N CYS A 336 -5.10 -20.17 0.88
CA CYS A 336 -6.41 -19.80 1.41
C CYS A 336 -6.92 -20.84 2.41
N GLU A 337 -6.82 -22.14 2.10
CA GLU A 337 -7.16 -23.21 3.06
C GLU A 337 -6.27 -23.19 4.31
N ASP A 338 -4.95 -22.99 4.13
CA ASP A 338 -3.97 -23.04 5.21
C ASP A 338 -4.17 -21.97 6.29
N ILE A 339 -4.79 -20.84 5.92
CA ILE A 339 -5.11 -19.73 6.82
C ILE A 339 -6.61 -19.59 7.11
N ASN A 340 -7.43 -20.53 6.62
CA ASN A 340 -8.89 -20.52 6.78
C ASN A 340 -9.55 -19.24 6.23
N ALA A 341 -9.18 -18.86 5.00
CA ALA A 341 -9.73 -17.75 4.26
C ALA A 341 -10.44 -18.24 2.98
N ASP A 342 -11.46 -17.49 2.54
CA ASP A 342 -12.09 -17.70 1.25
C ASP A 342 -11.19 -17.20 0.11
N ALA A 343 -11.21 -17.86 -1.03
CA ALA A 343 -10.55 -17.40 -2.24
C ALA A 343 -11.46 -16.39 -2.99
N LEU A 344 -10.87 -15.23 -3.32
CA LEU A 344 -11.35 -14.26 -4.31
C LEU A 344 -10.37 -14.25 -5.49
N TYR A 345 -10.77 -14.89 -6.58
CA TYR A 345 -9.95 -14.97 -7.79
C TYR A 345 -10.30 -13.83 -8.77
N VAL A 346 -9.28 -13.04 -9.10
CA VAL A 346 -9.33 -11.97 -10.11
C VAL A 346 -8.76 -12.50 -11.42
N PHE A 347 -9.37 -12.16 -12.55
CA PHE A 347 -8.84 -12.54 -13.87
C PHE A 347 -8.88 -11.37 -14.85
N ASN A 348 -8.09 -11.47 -15.92
CA ASN A 348 -8.00 -10.44 -16.95
C ASN A 348 -9.30 -10.39 -17.80
N ALA A 349 -9.95 -9.22 -17.88
CA ALA A 349 -11.17 -9.03 -18.67
C ALA A 349 -10.93 -8.82 -20.19
N GLY A 350 -9.79 -9.29 -20.70
CA GLY A 350 -9.32 -9.07 -22.07
C GLY A 350 -8.79 -7.64 -22.30
N VAL A 351 -8.30 -6.98 -21.25
CA VAL A 351 -7.81 -5.60 -21.23
C VAL A 351 -6.54 -5.55 -20.39
N SER A 352 -5.50 -4.89 -20.88
CA SER A 352 -4.32 -4.58 -20.09
C SER A 352 -4.43 -3.22 -19.41
N CYS A 353 -3.55 -2.94 -18.45
CA CYS A 353 -3.65 -1.80 -17.55
C CYS A 353 -4.04 -0.48 -18.25
N GLU A 354 -5.23 0.04 -17.91
CA GLU A 354 -5.84 1.24 -18.53
C GLU A 354 -5.06 2.53 -18.23
N PHE A 355 -4.20 2.51 -17.22
CA PHE A 355 -3.30 3.62 -16.88
C PHE A 355 -1.95 3.52 -17.61
N ARG A 356 -1.71 2.45 -18.39
CA ARG A 356 -0.45 2.17 -19.07
C ARG A 356 -0.65 1.95 -20.58
N SER A 357 -0.64 0.70 -21.03
CA SER A 357 -0.71 0.35 -22.45
C SER A 357 -2.15 0.26 -22.97
N GLY A 358 -3.10 -0.13 -22.10
CA GLY A 358 -4.52 -0.29 -22.41
C GLY A 358 -4.81 -1.09 -23.67
N THR A 359 -3.95 -2.04 -24.04
CA THR A 359 -4.23 -2.96 -25.14
C THR A 359 -5.40 -3.86 -24.78
N PHE A 360 -6.14 -4.34 -25.78
CA PHE A 360 -7.33 -5.14 -25.55
C PHE A 360 -7.56 -6.12 -26.70
N ILE A 361 -8.25 -7.23 -26.42
CA ILE A 361 -8.77 -8.14 -27.45
C ILE A 361 -10.10 -7.63 -27.99
N SER A 362 -10.49 -8.04 -29.20
CA SER A 362 -11.81 -7.66 -29.75
C SER A 362 -12.95 -8.37 -29.02
N GLU A 363 -14.18 -7.89 -29.22
CA GLU A 363 -15.38 -8.49 -28.60
C GLU A 363 -15.64 -9.92 -29.10
N GLU A 364 -15.28 -10.21 -30.36
CA GLU A 364 -15.39 -11.53 -30.98
C GLU A 364 -14.40 -12.53 -30.36
N ALA A 365 -13.25 -12.03 -29.90
CA ALA A 365 -12.21 -12.84 -29.26
C ALA A 365 -12.45 -13.07 -27.76
N LEU A 366 -13.54 -12.55 -27.18
CA LEU A 366 -13.80 -12.64 -25.74
C LEU A 366 -14.23 -14.05 -25.29
N GLN A 367 -14.86 -14.85 -26.16
CA GLN A 367 -15.41 -16.16 -25.76
C GLN A 367 -14.34 -17.14 -25.24
N PRO A 368 -13.17 -17.31 -25.88
CA PRO A 368 -12.09 -18.11 -25.32
C PRO A 368 -11.61 -17.67 -23.93
N VAL A 369 -11.67 -16.36 -23.62
CA VAL A 369 -11.32 -15.85 -22.28
C VAL A 369 -12.39 -16.22 -21.26
N ILE A 370 -13.68 -16.15 -21.63
CA ILE A 370 -14.78 -16.63 -20.80
C ILE A 370 -14.61 -18.12 -20.49
N ASP A 371 -14.32 -18.94 -21.51
CA ASP A 371 -14.14 -20.38 -21.34
C ASP A 371 -12.92 -20.68 -20.44
N ASP A 372 -11.83 -19.91 -20.56
CA ASP A 372 -10.65 -20.03 -19.72
C ASP A 372 -10.92 -19.77 -18.23
N VAL A 373 -11.79 -18.80 -17.93
CA VAL A 373 -12.24 -18.50 -16.57
C VAL A 373 -13.14 -19.60 -16.02
N LEU A 374 -14.06 -20.13 -16.84
CA LEU A 374 -14.91 -21.26 -16.43
C LEU A 374 -14.09 -22.52 -16.15
N ASP A 375 -12.99 -22.72 -16.89
CA ASP A 375 -12.01 -23.76 -16.64
C ASP A 375 -11.26 -23.54 -15.31
N ALA A 376 -10.86 -22.30 -14.98
CA ALA A 376 -10.21 -21.96 -13.71
C ALA A 376 -11.13 -22.25 -12.51
N ILE A 377 -12.40 -21.86 -12.62
CA ILE A 377 -13.41 -22.16 -11.60
C ILE A 377 -13.61 -23.68 -11.48
N GLU A 378 -13.68 -24.42 -12.60
CA GLU A 378 -13.82 -25.88 -12.57
C GLU A 378 -12.59 -26.56 -11.94
N TYR A 379 -11.39 -26.02 -12.15
CA TYR A 379 -10.19 -26.48 -11.46
C TYR A 379 -10.33 -26.32 -9.95
N ALA A 380 -10.76 -25.14 -9.48
CA ALA A 380 -10.86 -24.86 -8.06
C ALA A 380 -11.95 -25.67 -7.36
N ILE A 381 -13.18 -25.72 -7.92
CA ILE A 381 -14.37 -26.25 -7.21
C ILE A 381 -15.10 -27.39 -7.92
N GLY A 382 -14.67 -27.77 -9.13
CA GLY A 382 -15.30 -28.85 -9.89
C GLY A 382 -15.10 -30.24 -9.26
N PRO A 383 -15.98 -31.20 -9.55
CA PRO A 383 -15.85 -32.57 -9.07
C PRO A 383 -14.63 -33.25 -9.71
N VAL A 384 -14.04 -34.24 -9.03
CA VAL A 384 -12.81 -34.92 -9.48
C VAL A 384 -12.92 -35.61 -10.85
N ASN A 385 -14.13 -35.87 -11.33
CA ASN A 385 -14.39 -36.47 -12.64
C ASN A 385 -14.63 -35.43 -13.76
N SER A 386 -14.64 -34.13 -13.45
CA SER A 386 -14.61 -33.08 -14.46
C SER A 386 -13.22 -32.94 -15.06
N LYS A 387 -13.12 -32.27 -16.21
CA LYS A 387 -11.85 -32.07 -16.91
C LYS A 387 -10.83 -31.44 -15.97
N TRP A 388 -11.15 -30.29 -15.37
CA TRP A 388 -10.19 -29.57 -14.54
C TRP A 388 -10.16 -30.01 -13.08
N GLY A 389 -11.26 -30.57 -12.55
CA GLY A 389 -11.24 -31.22 -11.23
C GLY A 389 -10.31 -32.44 -11.19
N SER A 390 -10.19 -33.17 -12.31
CA SER A 390 -9.21 -34.28 -12.43
C SER A 390 -7.76 -33.79 -12.43
N VAL A 391 -7.48 -32.62 -13.04
CA VAL A 391 -6.16 -32.00 -13.03
C VAL A 391 -5.81 -31.52 -11.63
N ARG A 392 -6.75 -30.89 -10.90
CA ARG A 392 -6.58 -30.52 -9.48
C ARG A 392 -6.22 -31.73 -8.62
N ALA A 393 -6.96 -32.83 -8.80
CA ALA A 393 -6.70 -34.10 -8.11
C ALA A 393 -5.31 -34.67 -8.43
N LYS A 394 -4.90 -34.65 -9.71
CA LYS A 394 -3.56 -35.09 -10.14
C LYS A 394 -2.44 -34.21 -9.58
N ASN A 395 -2.71 -32.92 -9.39
CA ASN A 395 -1.80 -31.98 -8.73
C ASN A 395 -1.75 -32.17 -7.20
N GLY A 396 -2.42 -33.20 -6.65
CA GLY A 396 -2.32 -33.59 -5.25
C GLY A 396 -3.49 -33.14 -4.37
N HIS A 397 -4.52 -32.50 -4.93
CA HIS A 397 -5.65 -31.98 -4.15
C HIS A 397 -7.01 -32.40 -4.75
N PRO A 398 -7.59 -33.54 -4.33
CA PRO A 398 -8.85 -34.01 -4.88
C PRO A 398 -10.07 -33.22 -4.39
N LYS A 399 -10.03 -32.55 -3.24
CA LYS A 399 -11.18 -31.83 -2.69
C LYS A 399 -11.35 -30.46 -3.36
N PRO A 400 -12.56 -29.90 -3.45
CA PRO A 400 -12.76 -28.51 -3.83
C PRO A 400 -12.04 -27.54 -2.88
N PHE A 401 -11.46 -26.48 -3.43
CA PHE A 401 -10.89 -25.34 -2.68
C PHE A 401 -11.99 -24.34 -2.22
N PRO A 402 -11.71 -23.43 -1.26
CA PRO A 402 -12.70 -22.49 -0.71
C PRO A 402 -12.92 -21.25 -1.61
N LEU A 403 -13.09 -21.42 -2.92
CA LEU A 403 -13.40 -20.34 -3.85
C LEU A 403 -14.85 -19.88 -3.68
N LYS A 404 -15.05 -18.63 -3.27
CA LYS A 404 -16.39 -18.04 -3.08
C LYS A 404 -16.65 -16.79 -3.91
N TYR A 405 -15.58 -16.08 -4.28
CA TYR A 405 -15.68 -14.80 -4.98
C TYR A 405 -14.88 -14.83 -6.28
N ILE A 406 -15.44 -14.17 -7.29
CA ILE A 406 -14.79 -13.95 -8.57
C ILE A 406 -14.88 -12.46 -8.89
N GLU A 407 -13.76 -11.86 -9.28
CA GLU A 407 -13.73 -10.47 -9.76
C GLU A 407 -13.37 -10.43 -11.24
N VAL A 408 -14.17 -9.69 -12.01
CA VAL A 408 -14.03 -9.60 -13.46
C VAL A 408 -13.17 -8.38 -13.80
N GLY A 409 -11.89 -8.58 -14.11
CA GLY A 409 -10.95 -7.49 -14.39
C GLY A 409 -10.46 -6.77 -13.12
N ASN A 410 -9.58 -5.79 -13.33
CA ASN A 410 -9.04 -4.90 -12.31
C ASN A 410 -8.99 -3.48 -12.84
N GLU A 411 -9.52 -2.52 -12.10
CA GLU A 411 -9.58 -1.09 -12.41
C GLU A 411 -10.21 -0.68 -13.77
N GLN A 412 -10.83 -1.61 -14.50
CA GLN A 412 -11.61 -1.26 -15.68
C GLN A 412 -12.90 -0.53 -15.29
N HIS A 413 -13.32 0.43 -16.13
CA HIS A 413 -14.55 1.19 -15.88
C HIS A 413 -15.24 1.66 -17.17
N GLY A 414 -16.46 2.17 -17.01
CA GLY A 414 -17.29 2.73 -18.06
C GLY A 414 -18.12 1.70 -18.85
N PRO A 415 -18.91 2.18 -19.84
CA PRO A 415 -19.88 1.35 -20.55
C PRO A 415 -19.26 0.20 -21.37
N TRP A 416 -18.02 0.38 -21.86
CA TRP A 416 -17.31 -0.66 -22.60
C TRP A 416 -16.94 -1.85 -21.71
N TYR A 417 -16.44 -1.57 -20.51
CA TYR A 417 -16.18 -2.61 -19.52
C TYR A 417 -17.49 -3.30 -19.11
N ALA A 418 -18.54 -2.54 -18.83
CA ALA A 418 -19.84 -3.08 -18.44
C ALA A 418 -20.39 -4.08 -19.46
N LYS A 419 -20.19 -3.84 -20.77
CA LYS A 419 -20.57 -4.78 -21.83
C LYS A 419 -19.87 -6.14 -21.69
N ARG A 420 -18.57 -6.15 -21.39
CA ARG A 420 -17.78 -7.39 -21.17
C ARG A 420 -18.17 -8.06 -19.86
N TYR A 421 -18.25 -7.27 -18.78
CA TYR A 421 -18.68 -7.74 -17.47
C TYR A 421 -20.00 -8.51 -17.57
N ASN A 422 -21.00 -7.95 -18.26
CA ASN A 422 -22.30 -8.60 -18.42
C ASN A 422 -22.22 -9.99 -19.09
N ARG A 423 -21.28 -10.20 -20.02
CA ARG A 423 -21.06 -11.51 -20.67
C ARG A 423 -20.37 -12.51 -19.74
N PHE A 424 -19.35 -12.07 -19.00
CA PHE A 424 -18.72 -12.91 -17.98
C PHE A 424 -19.71 -13.29 -16.88
N HIS A 425 -20.46 -12.31 -16.37
CA HIS A 425 -21.47 -12.53 -15.33
C HIS A 425 -22.51 -13.56 -15.77
N GLU A 426 -23.09 -13.41 -16.96
CA GLU A 426 -24.06 -14.38 -17.51
C GLU A 426 -23.48 -15.79 -17.63
N ALA A 427 -22.29 -15.93 -18.20
CA ALA A 427 -21.64 -17.23 -18.37
C ALA A 427 -21.30 -17.90 -17.02
N ILE A 428 -20.77 -17.14 -16.06
CA ILE A 428 -20.42 -17.64 -14.73
C ILE A 428 -21.67 -18.02 -13.96
N LYS A 429 -22.68 -17.15 -13.84
CA LYS A 429 -23.91 -17.45 -13.10
C LYS A 429 -24.69 -18.63 -13.69
N THR A 430 -24.60 -18.84 -15.00
CA THR A 430 -25.22 -20.01 -15.65
C THR A 430 -24.63 -21.34 -15.16
N LYS A 431 -23.30 -21.40 -14.95
CA LYS A 431 -22.61 -22.64 -14.52
C LYS A 431 -22.43 -22.74 -13.00
N TYR A 432 -22.29 -21.59 -12.32
CA TYR A 432 -21.95 -21.46 -10.91
C TYR A 432 -22.80 -20.36 -10.24
N PRO A 433 -24.12 -20.58 -10.06
CA PRO A 433 -25.04 -19.56 -9.57
C PRO A 433 -24.70 -19.04 -8.17
N ASP A 434 -24.03 -19.86 -7.34
CA ASP A 434 -23.71 -19.53 -5.94
C ASP A 434 -22.45 -18.66 -5.76
N LEU A 435 -21.62 -18.50 -6.80
CA LEU A 435 -20.44 -17.64 -6.72
C LEU A 435 -20.86 -16.17 -6.70
N LYS A 436 -20.26 -15.38 -5.81
CA LYS A 436 -20.40 -13.92 -5.81
C LYS A 436 -19.48 -13.31 -6.85
N ILE A 437 -20.04 -12.48 -7.73
CA ILE A 437 -19.32 -11.83 -8.83
C ILE A 437 -19.16 -10.34 -8.55
N ILE A 438 -17.91 -9.90 -8.55
CA ILE A 438 -17.51 -8.53 -8.24
C ILE A 438 -17.18 -7.80 -9.55
N SER A 439 -17.74 -6.60 -9.71
CA SER A 439 -17.44 -5.67 -10.81
C SER A 439 -16.41 -4.63 -10.38
N SER A 440 -15.45 -4.33 -11.24
CA SER A 440 -14.44 -3.28 -11.01
C SER A 440 -14.98 -1.87 -11.30
N MET A 441 -14.53 -0.87 -10.53
CA MET A 441 -14.95 0.53 -10.65
C MET A 441 -13.84 1.51 -11.08
N GLY A 442 -12.63 1.04 -11.36
CA GLY A 442 -11.48 1.92 -11.56
C GLY A 442 -10.92 2.51 -10.25
N ILE A 443 -9.90 3.36 -10.38
CA ILE A 443 -9.30 4.04 -9.23
C ILE A 443 -10.20 5.18 -8.76
N GLY A 444 -10.58 5.15 -7.48
CA GLY A 444 -11.37 6.15 -6.82
C GLY A 444 -12.71 5.60 -6.33
N ASP A 445 -13.63 6.53 -6.12
CA ASP A 445 -14.99 6.26 -5.65
C ASP A 445 -15.78 5.44 -6.69
N VAL A 446 -16.87 4.77 -6.26
CA VAL A 446 -17.71 3.97 -7.15
C VAL A 446 -18.09 4.71 -8.44
N ASN A 447 -17.71 4.14 -9.58
CA ASN A 447 -17.96 4.74 -10.89
C ASN A 447 -19.41 4.54 -11.32
N LYS A 448 -20.21 5.60 -11.12
CA LYS A 448 -21.63 5.60 -11.47
C LYS A 448 -21.89 5.24 -12.93
N ARG A 449 -21.06 5.68 -13.87
CA ARG A 449 -21.25 5.40 -15.30
C ARG A 449 -21.08 3.91 -15.61
N THR A 450 -20.16 3.24 -14.92
CA THR A 450 -19.99 1.79 -14.97
C THR A 450 -21.24 1.10 -14.44
N LEU A 451 -21.65 1.42 -13.21
CA LEU A 451 -22.81 0.79 -12.58
C LEU A 451 -24.10 0.97 -13.36
N ASP A 452 -24.38 2.20 -13.84
CA ASP A 452 -25.56 2.49 -14.66
C ASP A 452 -25.59 1.69 -15.98
N SER A 453 -24.44 1.14 -16.42
CA SER A 453 -24.30 0.34 -17.64
C SER A 453 -24.24 -1.18 -17.39
N ILE A 454 -24.06 -1.62 -16.14
CA ILE A 454 -24.08 -3.03 -15.75
C ILE A 454 -25.53 -3.48 -15.57
N LYS A 455 -25.86 -4.69 -16.05
CA LYS A 455 -27.22 -5.24 -15.92
C LYS A 455 -27.54 -5.67 -14.49
N VAL A 456 -26.63 -6.44 -13.88
CA VAL A 456 -26.70 -6.98 -12.50
C VAL A 456 -25.27 -7.13 -12.01
N THR A 457 -24.98 -6.76 -10.77
CA THR A 457 -23.71 -7.08 -10.08
C THR A 457 -24.02 -7.46 -8.65
N ASP A 458 -23.36 -8.49 -8.11
CA ASP A 458 -23.53 -8.83 -6.69
C ASP A 458 -22.81 -7.80 -5.81
N MET A 459 -21.67 -7.27 -6.29
CA MET A 459 -20.80 -6.40 -5.52
C MET A 459 -19.94 -5.50 -6.41
N ALA A 460 -19.75 -4.25 -5.99
CA ALA A 460 -18.86 -3.28 -6.66
C ALA A 460 -17.54 -3.15 -5.89
N ASP A 461 -16.41 -3.08 -6.61
CA ASP A 461 -15.07 -2.87 -6.03
C ASP A 461 -14.62 -1.41 -6.16
N GLU A 462 -14.44 -0.72 -5.02
CA GLU A 462 -13.91 0.64 -4.90
C GLU A 462 -12.43 0.64 -4.47
N HIS A 463 -11.59 1.42 -5.16
CA HIS A 463 -10.17 1.59 -4.82
C HIS A 463 -9.91 2.98 -4.22
N ALA A 464 -9.66 3.04 -2.92
CA ALA A 464 -9.57 4.23 -2.10
C ALA A 464 -8.14 4.51 -1.57
N TYR A 465 -7.28 5.04 -2.44
CA TYR A 465 -6.01 5.65 -2.03
C TYR A 465 -6.23 7.13 -1.66
N LYS A 466 -6.10 7.47 -0.37
CA LYS A 466 -6.46 8.79 0.15
C LYS A 466 -5.30 9.44 0.90
N SER A 467 -5.31 10.77 0.99
CA SER A 467 -4.30 11.53 1.75
C SER A 467 -4.61 11.54 3.24
N ALA A 468 -3.60 11.86 4.06
CA ALA A 468 -3.81 12.15 5.48
C ALA A 468 -4.97 13.15 5.67
N TYR A 469 -5.78 12.92 6.71
CA TYR A 469 -6.96 13.69 7.10
C TYR A 469 -8.15 13.63 6.13
N TRP A 470 -8.05 12.95 4.99
CA TRP A 470 -9.18 12.79 4.09
C TRP A 470 -10.32 12.03 4.78
N SER A 471 -10.01 10.92 5.46
CA SER A 471 -10.99 10.11 6.20
C SER A 471 -11.58 10.85 7.39
N PHE A 472 -10.84 11.81 7.97
CA PHE A 472 -11.35 12.64 9.06
C PHE A 472 -12.38 13.65 8.55
N THR A 473 -12.14 14.19 7.35
CA THR A 473 -13.04 15.15 6.70
C THR A 473 -14.24 14.46 6.06
N ASN A 474 -14.08 13.21 5.62
CA ASN A 474 -15.08 12.43 4.89
C ASN A 474 -15.46 11.16 5.65
N TYR A 475 -15.60 11.25 6.97
CA TYR A 475 -16.06 10.12 7.79
C TYR A 475 -17.45 9.61 7.38
N ASP A 476 -18.25 10.48 6.76
CA ASP A 476 -19.57 10.22 6.18
C ASP A 476 -19.52 9.81 4.69
N HIS A 477 -18.36 9.39 4.16
CA HIS A 477 -18.18 9.03 2.75
C HIS A 477 -19.23 8.02 2.26
N PHE A 478 -19.36 6.89 2.95
CA PHE A 478 -20.32 5.84 2.58
C PHE A 478 -21.77 6.19 2.95
N ASP A 479 -22.00 7.10 3.89
CA ASP A 479 -23.35 7.60 4.21
C ASP A 479 -23.97 8.33 3.00
N LYS A 480 -23.13 8.92 2.15
CA LYS A 480 -23.56 9.63 0.92
C LYS A 480 -23.92 8.68 -0.24
N TYR A 481 -23.58 7.39 -0.13
CA TYR A 481 -23.80 6.44 -1.22
C TYR A 481 -25.27 6.03 -1.27
N LYS A 482 -25.85 6.06 -2.48
CA LYS A 482 -27.20 5.54 -2.68
C LYS A 482 -27.19 4.03 -2.42
N ARG A 483 -28.09 3.56 -1.56
CA ARG A 483 -28.32 2.12 -1.38
C ARG A 483 -29.03 1.56 -2.62
N GLY A 484 -28.57 0.40 -3.07
CA GLY A 484 -29.09 -0.29 -4.25
C GLY A 484 -28.92 -1.81 -4.11
N ASP A 485 -29.08 -2.52 -5.21
CA ASP A 485 -29.09 -4.00 -5.23
C ASP A 485 -27.68 -4.62 -5.27
N TYR A 486 -26.65 -3.88 -4.85
CA TYR A 486 -25.27 -4.35 -4.82
C TYR A 486 -24.65 -4.12 -3.44
N GLU A 487 -23.75 -5.03 -3.05
CA GLU A 487 -22.86 -4.87 -1.89
C GLU A 487 -21.60 -4.09 -2.28
N LEU A 488 -20.91 -3.47 -1.32
CA LEU A 488 -19.65 -2.76 -1.59
C LEU A 488 -18.45 -3.55 -1.03
N TYR A 489 -17.47 -3.77 -1.89
CA TYR A 489 -16.12 -4.18 -1.55
C TYR A 489 -15.19 -2.98 -1.74
N VAL A 490 -14.39 -2.68 -0.71
CA VAL A 490 -13.30 -1.72 -0.83
C VAL A 490 -12.01 -2.50 -1.07
N GLY A 491 -11.74 -2.87 -2.33
CA GLY A 491 -10.72 -3.85 -2.68
C GLY A 491 -9.30 -3.38 -2.52
N GLU A 492 -9.10 -2.07 -2.56
CA GLU A 492 -7.82 -1.46 -2.25
C GLU A 492 -8.06 -0.20 -1.43
N TYR A 493 -7.52 -0.13 -0.21
CA TYR A 493 -7.45 1.14 0.51
C TYR A 493 -6.11 1.33 1.20
N ALA A 494 -5.67 2.58 1.24
CA ALA A 494 -4.59 3.02 2.11
C ALA A 494 -4.57 4.55 2.20
N THR A 495 -4.21 5.05 3.38
CA THR A 495 -3.73 6.43 3.50
C THR A 495 -2.30 6.48 2.96
N ASN A 496 -2.10 6.94 1.72
CA ASN A 496 -0.82 6.83 1.01
C ASN A 496 -0.09 8.16 0.76
N ALA A 497 -0.70 9.29 1.08
CA ALA A 497 -0.11 10.62 0.88
C ALA A 497 -0.07 11.43 2.19
N GLY A 498 1.01 12.19 2.39
CA GLY A 498 1.20 13.02 3.60
C GLY A 498 1.60 12.25 4.87
N VAL A 499 2.08 11.00 4.74
CA VAL A 499 2.30 10.07 5.86
C VAL A 499 3.68 9.39 5.86
N GLY A 500 4.67 9.97 5.17
CA GLY A 500 6.01 9.39 5.07
C GLY A 500 6.00 7.98 4.46
N SER A 501 6.56 7.01 5.17
CA SER A 501 6.50 5.59 4.78
C SER A 501 5.40 4.84 5.52
N GLY A 502 4.25 5.47 5.79
CA GLY A 502 3.12 4.83 6.48
C GLY A 502 3.26 4.86 8.01
N ASN A 503 3.46 6.06 8.55
CA ASN A 503 3.55 6.33 9.99
C ASN A 503 2.20 6.27 10.72
N LEU A 504 2.19 6.57 12.03
CA LEU A 504 0.97 6.57 12.85
C LEU A 504 -0.14 7.48 12.27
N GLN A 505 0.19 8.56 11.55
CA GLN A 505 -0.81 9.37 10.86
C GLN A 505 -1.59 8.56 9.81
N ALA A 506 -0.93 7.64 9.09
CA ALA A 506 -1.59 6.71 8.18
C ALA A 506 -2.54 5.80 8.97
N ALA A 507 -2.04 5.15 10.00
CA ALA A 507 -2.82 4.23 10.83
C ALA A 507 -4.07 4.89 11.46
N LEU A 508 -3.97 6.13 11.93
CA LEU A 508 -5.11 6.89 12.44
C LEU A 508 -6.18 7.14 11.36
N ASN A 509 -5.77 7.47 10.13
CA ASN A 509 -6.71 7.68 9.02
C ASN A 509 -7.30 6.38 8.49
N ASP A 510 -6.51 5.32 8.41
CA ASP A 510 -6.96 3.98 8.05
C ASP A 510 -7.97 3.47 9.08
N ALA A 511 -7.72 3.67 10.38
CA ALA A 511 -8.65 3.35 11.45
C ALA A 511 -9.98 4.12 11.31
N THR A 512 -9.93 5.43 11.06
CA THR A 512 -11.14 6.24 10.84
C THR A 512 -11.91 5.80 9.59
N TYR A 513 -11.21 5.39 8.53
CA TYR A 513 -11.85 4.85 7.33
C TYR A 513 -12.51 3.49 7.61
N ILE A 514 -11.86 2.60 8.37
CA ILE A 514 -12.45 1.34 8.85
C ILE A 514 -13.71 1.60 9.69
N LEU A 515 -13.66 2.57 10.61
CA LEU A 515 -14.87 2.97 11.35
C LEU A 515 -15.97 3.45 10.40
N SER A 516 -15.66 4.24 9.36
CA SER A 516 -16.66 4.65 8.35
C SER A 516 -17.28 3.44 7.62
N MET A 517 -16.48 2.43 7.28
CA MET A 517 -16.95 1.17 6.69
C MET A 517 -17.85 0.40 7.65
N GLU A 518 -17.43 0.18 8.91
CA GLU A 518 -18.26 -0.48 9.92
C GLU A 518 -19.58 0.27 10.13
N ASN A 519 -19.53 1.60 10.26
CA ASN A 519 -20.70 2.46 10.42
C ASN A 519 -21.71 2.32 9.28
N ASN A 520 -21.27 1.82 8.12
CA ASN A 520 -22.06 1.56 6.92
C ASN A 520 -22.06 0.05 6.56
N GLY A 521 -22.00 -0.84 7.55
CA GLY A 521 -21.99 -2.31 7.38
C GLY A 521 -23.22 -2.89 6.69
N ASP A 522 -24.29 -2.11 6.54
CA ASP A 522 -25.42 -2.43 5.65
C ASP A 522 -24.99 -2.50 4.17
N LEU A 523 -24.04 -1.65 3.75
CA LEU A 523 -23.51 -1.56 2.39
C LEU A 523 -22.12 -2.22 2.25
N VAL A 524 -21.15 -1.81 3.07
CA VAL A 524 -19.76 -2.28 2.96
C VAL A 524 -19.61 -3.65 3.60
N LYS A 525 -19.24 -4.65 2.80
CA LYS A 525 -19.16 -6.06 3.25
C LYS A 525 -17.76 -6.63 3.31
N MET A 526 -16.84 -6.06 2.54
CA MET A 526 -15.48 -6.54 2.36
C MET A 526 -14.55 -5.34 2.21
N SER A 527 -13.30 -5.50 2.63
CA SER A 527 -12.23 -4.52 2.46
C SER A 527 -10.86 -5.20 2.51
N SER A 528 -9.89 -4.63 1.80
CA SER A 528 -8.50 -5.07 1.87
C SER A 528 -7.53 -3.90 1.69
N TYR A 529 -6.53 -3.85 2.56
CA TYR A 529 -5.46 -2.84 2.48
C TYR A 529 -4.51 -3.17 1.33
N ALA A 530 -4.04 -2.15 0.62
CA ALA A 530 -3.11 -2.32 -0.50
C ALA A 530 -2.00 -1.23 -0.54
N PRO A 531 -0.79 -1.56 -1.02
CA PRO A 531 -0.26 -2.91 -1.26
C PRO A 531 0.16 -3.64 0.04
N LEU A 532 0.25 -4.96 -0.03
CA LEU A 532 0.51 -5.80 1.14
C LEU A 532 1.98 -5.79 1.59
N PHE A 533 2.90 -5.99 0.65
CA PHE A 533 4.31 -6.23 0.93
C PHE A 533 5.23 -5.20 0.27
N GLU A 534 6.38 -4.94 0.90
CA GLU A 534 7.50 -4.16 0.34
C GLU A 534 8.83 -4.85 0.67
N ASN A 535 9.53 -5.36 -0.35
CA ASN A 535 10.96 -5.62 -0.21
C ASN A 535 11.69 -4.26 -0.22
N VAL A 536 12.50 -3.99 0.79
CA VAL A 536 13.19 -2.68 0.95
C VAL A 536 14.09 -2.30 -0.23
N ASN A 537 14.50 -3.27 -1.04
CA ASN A 537 15.36 -3.04 -2.20
C ASN A 537 14.56 -2.62 -3.45
N THR A 538 13.24 -2.76 -3.45
CA THR A 538 12.35 -2.45 -4.60
C THR A 538 11.05 -1.80 -4.15
N LYS A 539 11.09 -0.47 -3.95
CA LYS A 539 9.91 0.30 -3.57
C LYS A 539 9.13 0.79 -4.80
N HIS A 540 7.91 0.29 -5.01
CA HIS A 540 7.02 0.77 -6.09
C HIS A 540 5.84 1.62 -5.61
N TRP A 541 5.49 1.58 -4.32
CA TRP A 541 4.38 2.35 -3.75
C TRP A 541 4.82 3.16 -2.53
N PRO A 542 4.16 4.29 -2.20
CA PRO A 542 4.53 5.10 -1.03
C PRO A 542 4.38 4.36 0.30
N VAL A 543 3.33 3.54 0.42
CA VAL A 543 2.97 2.80 1.65
C VAL A 543 2.66 1.33 1.37
N ASN A 544 2.88 0.44 2.33
CA ASN A 544 2.68 -1.01 2.26
C ASN A 544 2.43 -1.52 3.70
N LEU A 545 1.79 -2.69 3.85
CA LEU A 545 1.42 -3.18 5.17
C LEU A 545 2.59 -3.82 5.94
N ILE A 546 3.46 -4.55 5.22
CA ILE A 546 4.59 -5.31 5.77
C ILE A 546 5.86 -4.99 4.97
N LYS A 547 6.95 -4.63 5.68
CA LYS A 547 8.27 -4.42 5.08
C LYS A 547 9.18 -5.59 5.39
N PHE A 548 10.03 -5.97 4.43
CA PHE A 548 10.96 -7.06 4.64
C PHE A 548 12.23 -6.93 3.80
N LYS A 549 13.22 -7.73 4.20
CA LYS A 549 14.44 -8.04 3.44
C LYS A 549 14.69 -9.54 3.55
N SER A 550 15.79 -10.04 2.99
CA SER A 550 16.14 -11.46 2.99
C SER A 550 16.02 -12.13 4.38
N ASP A 551 16.46 -11.45 5.44
CA ASP A 551 16.65 -12.05 6.77
C ASP A 551 15.60 -11.70 7.84
N SER A 552 14.83 -10.64 7.61
CA SER A 552 13.95 -10.05 8.61
C SER A 552 12.78 -9.30 7.98
N SER A 553 11.74 -9.09 8.78
CA SER A 553 10.50 -8.44 8.37
C SER A 553 9.83 -7.76 9.57
N PHE A 554 9.06 -6.71 9.30
CA PHE A 554 8.22 -6.06 10.30
C PHE A 554 6.91 -5.56 9.68
N ALA A 555 5.86 -5.54 10.48
CA ALA A 555 4.58 -4.98 10.11
C ALA A 555 4.44 -3.53 10.57
N ARG A 556 3.83 -2.68 9.74
CA ARG A 556 3.61 -1.27 10.05
C ARG A 556 2.45 -1.08 11.03
N ILE A 557 2.25 0.14 11.53
CA ILE A 557 1.19 0.42 12.52
C ILE A 557 -0.21 0.15 11.92
N SER A 558 -0.41 0.41 10.62
CA SER A 558 -1.67 0.08 9.92
C SER A 558 -1.97 -1.43 9.94
N TYR A 559 -0.96 -2.31 9.92
CA TYR A 559 -1.19 -3.77 10.07
C TYR A 559 -1.85 -4.07 11.41
N TYR A 560 -1.23 -3.57 12.48
CA TYR A 560 -1.72 -3.83 13.83
C TYR A 560 -3.06 -3.12 14.09
N THR A 561 -3.31 -2.02 13.40
CA THR A 561 -4.60 -1.33 13.39
C THR A 561 -5.68 -2.22 12.78
N ILE A 562 -5.44 -2.80 11.60
CA ILE A 562 -6.39 -3.72 10.96
C ILE A 562 -6.61 -4.95 11.85
N GLN A 563 -5.54 -5.52 12.40
CA GLN A 563 -5.63 -6.64 13.35
C GLN A 563 -6.51 -6.28 14.55
N LEU A 564 -6.27 -5.12 15.19
CA LEU A 564 -7.05 -4.62 16.32
C LEU A 564 -8.54 -4.45 15.96
N MET A 565 -8.82 -3.88 14.79
CA MET A 565 -10.20 -3.67 14.33
C MET A 565 -10.92 -4.99 14.05
N ASN A 566 -10.22 -5.98 13.46
CA ASN A 566 -10.77 -7.29 13.15
C ASN A 566 -10.98 -8.15 14.41
N ASP A 567 -9.99 -8.23 15.30
CA ASP A 567 -10.04 -9.00 16.56
C ASP A 567 -11.12 -8.47 17.52
N HIS A 568 -11.55 -7.22 17.34
CA HIS A 568 -12.60 -6.58 18.13
C HIS A 568 -13.75 -6.07 17.26
N ARG A 569 -14.03 -6.72 16.14
CA ARG A 569 -15.22 -6.43 15.32
C ARG A 569 -16.49 -6.77 16.08
N ALA A 570 -17.44 -5.83 16.14
CA ALA A 570 -18.79 -6.12 16.61
C ALA A 570 -19.58 -6.88 15.54
N ASP A 571 -20.57 -7.70 15.94
CA ASP A 571 -21.49 -8.32 14.98
C ASP A 571 -22.60 -7.32 14.57
N GLU A 572 -23.00 -6.46 15.52
CA GLU A 572 -24.05 -5.46 15.35
C GLU A 572 -23.54 -4.10 15.84
N ASN A 573 -23.62 -3.07 14.99
CA ASN A 573 -23.42 -1.70 15.45
C ASN A 573 -24.69 -1.18 16.12
N LEU A 574 -24.50 -0.48 17.22
CA LEU A 574 -25.58 0.17 17.95
C LEU A 574 -25.75 1.61 17.46
N GLN A 575 -26.96 2.14 17.58
CA GLN A 575 -27.17 3.57 17.39
C GLN A 575 -26.43 4.34 18.49
N VAL A 576 -25.64 5.33 18.10
CA VAL A 576 -24.93 6.22 19.01
C VAL A 576 -25.24 7.68 18.72
N GLN A 577 -25.24 8.51 19.76
CA GLN A 577 -25.14 9.96 19.64
C GLN A 577 -23.80 10.38 20.22
N PHE A 578 -22.91 10.84 19.35
CA PHE A 578 -21.57 11.28 19.71
C PHE A 578 -21.50 12.81 19.62
N SER A 579 -20.95 13.45 20.64
CA SER A 579 -20.83 14.91 20.68
C SER A 579 -19.52 15.32 21.33
N LEU A 580 -18.83 16.25 20.68
CA LEU A 580 -17.62 16.90 21.20
C LEU A 580 -18.05 18.19 21.90
N ALA A 581 -17.49 18.45 23.07
CA ALA A 581 -17.62 19.75 23.69
C ALA A 581 -16.99 20.81 22.75
N PRO A 582 -17.62 21.99 22.58
CA PRO A 582 -17.00 23.06 21.80
C PRO A 582 -15.62 23.39 22.36
N THR A 583 -14.59 23.35 21.52
CA THR A 583 -13.25 23.83 21.85
C THR A 583 -13.35 25.30 22.26
N SER A 584 -13.15 25.63 23.53
CA SER A 584 -13.08 27.04 23.97
C SER A 584 -11.68 27.63 23.79
N SER A 585 -10.90 27.11 22.84
CA SER A 585 -9.51 27.53 22.66
C SER A 585 -9.45 29.01 22.30
N LYS A 586 -8.75 29.77 23.14
CA LYS A 586 -8.41 31.17 22.86
C LYS A 586 -7.10 31.32 22.10
N ILE A 587 -6.48 30.20 21.70
CA ILE A 587 -5.18 30.16 21.02
C ILE A 587 -5.43 30.13 19.51
N PRO A 588 -4.91 31.11 18.74
CA PRO A 588 -5.01 31.10 17.29
C PRO A 588 -4.33 29.86 16.68
N LYS A 589 -5.05 29.10 15.87
CA LYS A 589 -4.57 27.87 15.21
C LYS A 589 -3.72 28.15 13.97
N TYR A 590 -3.96 29.26 13.28
CA TYR A 590 -3.39 29.54 11.96
C TYR A 590 -2.30 30.61 11.99
N LYS A 591 -1.40 30.48 12.97
CA LYS A 591 -0.28 31.38 13.15
C LYS A 591 0.83 31.12 12.12
N GLY A 592 1.36 32.18 11.52
CA GLY A 592 2.53 32.12 10.65
C GLY A 592 2.65 33.32 9.72
N SER A 593 3.57 33.24 8.76
CA SER A 593 3.69 34.24 7.71
C SER A 593 2.63 34.05 6.61
N ILE A 594 2.66 34.93 5.60
CA ILE A 594 1.86 34.87 4.38
C ILE A 594 2.77 34.70 3.16
N GLY A 595 2.20 34.24 2.05
CA GLY A 595 2.93 34.06 0.81
C GLY A 595 2.10 34.40 -0.42
N LEU A 596 2.77 34.29 -1.57
CA LEU A 596 2.18 34.33 -2.90
C LEU A 596 2.72 33.13 -3.68
N ALA A 597 1.84 32.40 -4.35
CA ALA A 597 2.23 31.20 -5.07
C ALA A 597 1.44 30.99 -6.37
N THR A 598 1.97 30.14 -7.24
CA THR A 598 1.28 29.66 -8.44
C THR A 598 1.62 28.20 -8.74
N TRP A 599 0.76 27.58 -9.57
CA TRP A 599 0.99 26.25 -10.15
C TRP A 599 0.64 26.27 -11.63
N ASP A 600 1.64 26.06 -12.49
CA ASP A 600 1.49 26.08 -13.96
C ASP A 600 0.74 27.32 -14.48
N THR A 601 0.95 28.46 -13.82
CA THR A 601 0.21 29.70 -14.06
C THR A 601 1.10 30.90 -13.80
N GLN A 602 1.00 31.90 -14.68
CA GLN A 602 1.63 33.21 -14.50
C GLN A 602 0.60 34.19 -13.94
N THR A 603 0.98 34.96 -12.93
CA THR A 603 0.08 35.88 -12.21
C THR A 603 0.79 37.14 -11.77
N GLU A 604 0.02 38.20 -11.55
CA GLU A 604 0.49 39.40 -10.85
C GLU A 604 -0.28 39.59 -9.55
N TYR A 605 0.41 40.10 -8.53
CA TYR A 605 -0.15 40.43 -7.23
C TYR A 605 0.22 41.85 -6.83
N ARG A 606 -0.72 42.60 -6.24
CA ARG A 606 -0.49 43.95 -5.73
C ARG A 606 -1.40 44.28 -4.56
N ASN A 607 -1.13 45.42 -3.90
CA ASN A 607 -1.94 45.93 -2.81
C ASN A 607 -2.13 44.91 -1.67
N ILE A 608 -1.05 44.20 -1.30
CA ILE A 608 -1.11 43.26 -0.17
C ILE A 608 -1.17 44.08 1.10
N GLU A 609 -2.20 43.85 1.91
CA GLU A 609 -2.45 44.51 3.17
C GLU A 609 -2.83 43.47 4.24
N VAL A 610 -2.24 43.57 5.43
CA VAL A 610 -2.62 42.77 6.60
C VAL A 610 -3.17 43.69 7.68
N ILE A 611 -4.39 43.40 8.11
CA ILE A 611 -5.12 44.15 9.13
C ILE A 611 -5.28 43.26 10.37
N GLN A 612 -4.80 43.71 11.53
CA GLN A 612 -4.96 43.04 12.81
C GLN A 612 -5.60 43.99 13.82
N ASN A 613 -6.63 43.55 14.53
CA ASN A 613 -7.35 44.35 15.52
C ASN A 613 -7.80 45.73 14.99
N GLY A 614 -8.24 45.78 13.73
CA GLY A 614 -8.67 47.01 13.06
C GLY A 614 -7.55 47.91 12.53
N ASN A 615 -6.27 47.57 12.78
CA ASN A 615 -5.12 48.37 12.33
C ASN A 615 -4.36 47.67 11.21
N THR A 616 -3.94 48.42 10.19
CA THR A 616 -3.02 47.92 9.16
C THR A 616 -1.64 47.71 9.78
N VAL A 617 -1.20 46.45 9.86
CA VAL A 617 0.11 46.06 10.41
C VAL A 617 1.15 45.74 9.33
N TYR A 618 0.70 45.58 8.08
CA TYR A 618 1.57 45.40 6.93
C TYR A 618 0.91 45.92 5.64
N LYS A 619 1.71 46.54 4.77
CA LYS A 619 1.33 46.91 3.41
C LYS A 619 2.52 46.72 2.48
N SER A 620 2.33 46.07 1.34
CA SER A 620 3.41 45.83 0.37
C SER A 620 3.85 47.11 -0.33
N ASP A 621 5.17 47.30 -0.47
CA ASP A 621 5.80 48.26 -1.38
C ASP A 621 6.88 47.53 -2.20
N PHE A 622 6.46 46.87 -3.29
CA PHE A 622 7.39 46.10 -4.12
C PHE A 622 8.39 46.98 -4.88
N THR A 623 8.03 48.24 -5.13
CA THR A 623 8.88 49.17 -5.89
C THR A 623 10.10 49.58 -5.08
N ASN A 624 9.90 49.89 -3.79
CA ASN A 624 11.00 50.35 -2.93
C ASN A 624 11.55 49.26 -2.00
N ASN A 625 10.79 48.18 -1.73
CA ASN A 625 11.11 47.24 -0.66
C ASN A 625 10.76 45.77 -0.97
N SER A 626 10.95 45.34 -2.23
CA SER A 626 10.70 43.94 -2.63
C SER A 626 11.54 42.90 -1.87
N GLN A 627 12.67 43.30 -1.28
CA GLN A 627 13.57 42.43 -0.52
C GLN A 627 12.95 41.88 0.78
N GLU A 628 11.83 42.45 1.25
CA GLU A 628 11.05 41.87 2.36
C GLU A 628 10.47 40.48 2.02
N TRP A 629 10.35 40.16 0.75
CA TRP A 629 9.80 38.89 0.28
C TRP A 629 10.92 37.96 -0.19
N ASN A 630 11.01 36.79 0.43
CA ASN A 630 11.90 35.73 -0.01
C ASN A 630 11.30 34.99 -1.21
N MET A 631 11.98 35.08 -2.35
CA MET A 631 11.64 34.35 -3.57
C MET A 631 12.15 32.91 -3.48
N VAL A 632 11.40 32.05 -2.81
CA VAL A 632 11.78 30.65 -2.57
C VAL A 632 11.91 29.87 -3.88
N ARG A 633 10.90 29.96 -4.77
CA ARG A 633 10.81 29.20 -6.02
C ARG A 633 10.11 30.00 -7.12
N GLY A 634 10.61 29.90 -8.35
CA GLY A 634 10.03 30.54 -9.54
C GLY A 634 10.75 31.82 -9.95
N SER A 635 10.26 32.45 -11.02
CA SER A 635 10.76 33.73 -11.52
C SER A 635 9.78 34.83 -11.12
N TRP A 636 10.27 35.79 -10.34
CA TRP A 636 9.48 36.89 -9.79
C TRP A 636 10.12 38.22 -10.18
N GLU A 637 9.32 39.15 -10.70
CA GLU A 637 9.80 40.46 -11.14
C GLU A 637 8.81 41.57 -10.73
N VAL A 638 9.32 42.73 -10.35
CA VAL A 638 8.48 43.89 -10.00
C VAL A 638 8.02 44.56 -11.28
N LYS A 639 6.71 44.81 -11.40
CA LYS A 639 6.07 45.51 -12.53
C LYS A 639 5.02 46.47 -12.02
N GLU A 640 5.19 47.77 -12.28
CA GLU A 640 4.13 48.77 -12.06
C GLU A 640 3.44 48.68 -10.68
N ASN A 641 4.21 48.66 -9.58
CA ASN A 641 3.77 48.46 -8.20
C ASN A 641 3.13 47.08 -7.88
N ALA A 642 3.22 46.12 -8.79
CA ALA A 642 2.88 44.72 -8.59
C ALA A 642 4.14 43.84 -8.59
N ILE A 643 3.99 42.61 -8.12
CA ILE A 643 4.97 41.54 -8.29
C ILE A 643 4.38 40.49 -9.24
N ALA A 644 5.12 40.19 -10.32
CA ALA A 644 4.74 39.26 -11.36
C ALA A 644 5.49 37.94 -11.21
N GLN A 645 4.75 36.84 -11.21
CA GLN A 645 5.27 35.50 -11.37
C GLN A 645 5.22 35.14 -12.87
N THR A 646 6.37 34.83 -13.48
CA THR A 646 6.47 34.64 -14.94
C THR A 646 6.84 33.23 -15.41
N ALA A 647 7.27 32.35 -14.50
CA ALA A 647 7.63 30.98 -14.85
C ALA A 647 6.41 30.04 -14.83
N GLN A 648 6.27 29.15 -15.80
CA GLN A 648 5.39 27.99 -15.65
C GLN A 648 6.06 26.91 -14.79
N GLY A 649 5.29 25.96 -14.27
CA GLY A 649 5.77 24.87 -13.43
C GLY A 649 5.13 24.81 -12.04
N PRO A 650 5.41 23.74 -11.29
CA PRO A 650 4.79 23.46 -10.01
C PRO A 650 5.34 24.36 -8.89
N GLN A 651 4.47 24.67 -7.93
CA GLN A 651 4.80 25.28 -6.63
C GLN A 651 5.79 26.46 -6.67
N ARG A 652 5.50 27.46 -7.49
CA ARG A 652 6.23 28.73 -7.47
C ARG A 652 5.79 29.47 -6.21
N LEU A 653 6.73 29.92 -5.40
CA LEU A 653 6.46 30.38 -4.05
C LEU A 653 7.35 31.56 -3.71
N MET A 654 6.74 32.58 -3.13
CA MET A 654 7.39 33.69 -2.46
C MET A 654 6.74 33.90 -1.09
N VAL A 655 7.52 34.16 -0.05
CA VAL A 655 7.07 34.26 1.35
C VAL A 655 7.53 35.59 1.96
N LEU A 656 6.68 36.22 2.78
CA LEU A 656 7.04 37.41 3.52
C LEU A 656 8.00 37.06 4.67
N ASN A 657 9.18 37.66 4.70
CA ASN A 657 10.19 37.38 5.74
C ASN A 657 9.88 38.10 7.05
N ASN A 658 10.38 37.52 8.16
CA ASN A 658 10.47 38.16 9.48
C ASN A 658 9.15 38.74 10.01
N LYS A 659 8.00 38.21 9.55
CA LYS A 659 6.66 38.58 10.02
C LYS A 659 5.84 37.33 10.27
N SER A 660 5.03 37.36 11.33
CA SER A 660 4.09 36.32 11.69
C SER A 660 2.82 36.97 12.19
N PHE A 661 1.69 36.43 11.75
CA PHE A 661 0.35 36.88 12.12
C PHE A 661 -0.41 35.69 12.72
N ASP A 662 -1.46 35.95 13.49
CA ASP A 662 -2.21 34.91 14.23
C ASP A 662 -3.72 34.99 13.98
N THR A 663 -4.32 36.17 14.16
CA THR A 663 -5.67 36.53 13.71
C THR A 663 -5.59 37.82 12.92
N TYR A 664 -6.10 37.82 11.69
CA TYR A 664 -5.91 38.93 10.77
C TYR A 664 -6.86 38.86 9.57
N THR A 665 -7.02 39.99 8.90
CA THR A 665 -7.57 40.04 7.54
C THR A 665 -6.44 40.36 6.57
N LEU A 666 -6.16 39.44 5.64
CA LEU A 666 -5.27 39.65 4.50
C LEU A 666 -6.12 40.08 3.31
N LYS A 667 -5.80 41.23 2.71
CA LYS A 667 -6.38 41.71 1.46
C LYS A 667 -5.28 41.80 0.40
N LEU A 668 -5.60 41.44 -0.84
CA LEU A 668 -4.71 41.60 -1.98
C LEU A 668 -5.48 41.62 -3.29
N GLN A 669 -4.86 42.13 -4.34
CA GLN A 669 -5.36 42.04 -5.70
C GLN A 669 -4.51 41.07 -6.51
N ALA A 670 -5.15 40.20 -7.29
CA ALA A 670 -4.47 39.25 -8.16
C ALA A 670 -5.02 39.28 -9.58
N ARG A 671 -4.13 39.08 -10.56
CA ARG A 671 -4.48 38.99 -11.99
C ARG A 671 -3.81 37.78 -12.62
N LYS A 672 -4.60 36.94 -13.27
CA LYS A 672 -4.09 35.80 -14.05
C LYS A 672 -3.58 36.32 -15.39
N LEU A 673 -2.40 35.90 -15.82
CA LEU A 673 -1.86 36.24 -17.14
C LEU A 673 -2.06 35.07 -18.11
N SER A 674 -1.50 33.89 -17.78
CA SER A 674 -1.54 32.69 -18.63
C SER A 674 -1.48 31.41 -17.77
N GLY A 675 -1.66 30.25 -18.39
CA GLY A 675 -1.56 28.94 -17.71
C GLY A 675 -2.91 28.34 -17.28
N THR A 676 -2.82 27.21 -16.58
CA THR A 676 -3.93 26.24 -16.40
C THR A 676 -4.76 26.47 -15.14
N ASN A 677 -4.15 26.99 -14.06
CA ASN A 677 -4.82 27.31 -12.80
C ASN A 677 -4.93 28.85 -12.63
N ALA A 678 -5.14 29.36 -11.41
CA ALA A 678 -5.11 30.80 -11.15
C ALA A 678 -4.25 31.18 -9.93
N PHE A 679 -4.84 31.44 -8.77
CA PHE A 679 -4.18 32.09 -7.63
C PHE A 679 -3.92 31.10 -6.50
N ILE A 680 -2.75 31.18 -5.87
CA ILE A 680 -2.46 30.44 -4.63
C ILE A 680 -1.98 31.42 -3.58
N ILE A 681 -2.69 31.48 -2.46
CA ILE A 681 -2.44 32.42 -1.35
C ILE A 681 -2.03 31.64 -0.10
N PRO A 682 -0.72 31.41 0.12
CA PRO A 682 -0.22 30.86 1.38
C PRO A 682 -0.51 31.72 2.60
N PHE A 683 -0.87 31.07 3.70
CA PHE A 683 -1.08 31.63 5.03
C PHE A 683 -0.69 30.58 6.09
N ALA A 684 -0.57 31.00 7.36
CA ALA A 684 -0.03 30.13 8.40
C ALA A 684 1.30 29.46 7.97
N VAL A 685 2.14 30.22 7.25
CA VAL A 685 3.42 29.73 6.73
C VAL A 685 4.39 29.65 7.90
N THR A 686 4.75 28.43 8.32
CA THR A 686 5.78 28.21 9.33
C THR A 686 7.16 28.13 8.69
N ASP A 687 7.23 27.55 7.49
CA ASP A 687 8.40 27.56 6.62
C ASP A 687 7.98 27.33 5.15
N ALA A 688 8.95 27.33 4.23
CA ALA A 688 8.72 27.19 2.79
C ALA A 688 8.13 25.84 2.33
N ASN A 689 8.07 24.87 3.22
CA ASN A 689 7.58 23.50 3.02
C ASN A 689 6.36 23.16 3.89
N ASN A 690 6.01 23.99 4.87
CA ASN A 690 4.90 23.78 5.80
C ASN A 690 4.02 25.04 5.89
N MET A 691 2.79 24.95 5.34
CA MET A 691 1.84 26.06 5.28
C MET A 691 0.42 25.58 5.00
N LEU A 692 -0.55 26.46 5.21
CA LEU A 692 -1.87 26.37 4.59
C LEU A 692 -1.92 27.29 3.37
N ARG A 693 -2.76 26.99 2.37
CA ARG A 693 -2.95 27.91 1.25
C ARG A 693 -4.34 27.83 0.66
N ALA A 694 -4.89 28.98 0.28
CA ALA A 694 -6.10 29.07 -0.52
C ALA A 694 -5.73 28.98 -2.00
N HIS A 695 -6.18 27.95 -2.70
CA HIS A 695 -6.00 27.78 -4.14
C HIS A 695 -7.31 28.12 -4.84
N ILE A 696 -7.35 29.27 -5.51
CA ILE A 696 -8.52 29.77 -6.25
C ILE A 696 -8.25 29.53 -7.74
N GLY A 697 -9.17 28.89 -8.45
CA GLY A 697 -8.95 28.44 -9.82
C GLY A 697 -8.12 27.15 -9.89
N SER A 698 -8.31 26.24 -8.94
CA SER A 698 -7.75 24.89 -8.95
C SER A 698 -8.51 23.96 -9.91
N TYR A 699 -7.93 22.79 -10.19
CA TYR A 699 -8.48 21.78 -11.12
C TYR A 699 -8.84 22.37 -12.49
N VAL A 700 -7.84 22.91 -13.18
CA VAL A 700 -8.02 23.53 -14.52
C VAL A 700 -8.99 24.72 -14.43
N ASN A 701 -8.76 25.58 -13.44
CA ASN A 701 -9.51 26.82 -13.25
C ASN A 701 -11.02 26.64 -12.99
N ALA A 702 -11.42 25.51 -12.39
CA ALA A 702 -12.82 25.16 -12.18
C ALA A 702 -13.30 25.27 -10.72
N ASN A 703 -12.39 25.18 -9.74
CA ASN A 703 -12.76 25.16 -8.32
C ASN A 703 -11.88 26.09 -7.47
N ALA A 704 -12.23 26.19 -6.20
CA ALA A 704 -11.39 26.73 -5.14
C ALA A 704 -11.30 25.69 -4.01
N VAL A 705 -10.14 25.61 -3.37
CA VAL A 705 -9.87 24.65 -2.29
C VAL A 705 -8.83 25.20 -1.32
N PHE A 706 -8.90 24.84 -0.05
CA PHE A 706 -7.78 25.03 0.88
C PHE A 706 -6.89 23.79 0.86
N GLU A 707 -5.59 24.01 0.79
CA GLU A 707 -4.59 22.95 0.75
C GLU A 707 -3.70 23.05 2.00
N ILE A 708 -3.45 21.91 2.64
CA ILE A 708 -2.42 21.76 3.67
C ILE A 708 -1.16 21.29 2.95
N VAL A 709 -0.05 22.01 3.12
CA VAL A 709 1.25 21.62 2.60
C VAL A 709 2.11 21.17 3.78
N SER A 710 2.65 19.97 3.69
CA SER A 710 3.58 19.42 4.67
C SER A 710 4.76 18.81 3.95
N ASP A 711 5.97 19.10 4.44
CA ASP A 711 7.22 18.61 3.84
C ASP A 711 7.29 18.88 2.31
N GLY A 712 6.74 20.03 1.87
CA GLY A 712 6.79 20.51 0.48
C GLY A 712 5.73 19.92 -0.46
N SER A 713 4.83 19.07 0.03
CA SER A 713 3.78 18.45 -0.78
C SER A 713 2.39 18.76 -0.22
N VAL A 714 1.37 18.83 -1.09
CA VAL A 714 -0.02 18.92 -0.64
C VAL A 714 -0.36 17.63 0.08
N SER A 715 -0.51 17.72 1.40
CA SER A 715 -0.77 16.59 2.30
C SER A 715 -2.25 16.41 2.60
N ASN A 716 -3.06 17.46 2.43
CA ASN A 716 -4.52 17.39 2.54
C ASN A 716 -5.19 18.54 1.77
N ILE A 717 -6.47 18.38 1.47
CA ILE A 717 -7.33 19.39 0.85
C ILE A 717 -8.66 19.48 1.58
N SER A 718 -9.24 20.68 1.65
CA SER A 718 -10.63 20.86 2.09
C SER A 718 -11.60 20.33 1.03
N ALA A 719 -12.90 20.30 1.37
CA ALA A 719 -13.93 20.16 0.34
C ALA A 719 -13.76 21.25 -0.73
N SER A 720 -13.73 20.85 -2.00
CA SER A 720 -13.59 21.79 -3.11
C SER A 720 -14.90 22.53 -3.36
N LYS A 721 -14.81 23.83 -3.65
CA LYS A 721 -15.95 24.65 -4.07
C LYS A 721 -15.84 24.98 -5.55
N ARG A 722 -16.83 24.57 -6.34
CA ARG A 722 -16.90 24.96 -7.76
C ARG A 722 -17.05 26.47 -7.91
N LEU A 723 -16.21 27.07 -8.75
CA LEU A 723 -16.32 28.49 -9.09
C LEU A 723 -17.59 28.72 -9.92
N ARG A 724 -18.23 29.89 -9.74
CA ARG A 724 -19.37 30.29 -10.59
C ARG A 724 -18.95 30.42 -12.06
N GLN A 725 -17.75 30.96 -12.28
CA GLN A 725 -17.09 31.08 -13.58
C GLN A 725 -15.57 30.91 -13.38
N PRO A 726 -14.84 30.38 -14.39
CA PRO A 726 -13.39 30.35 -14.35
C PRO A 726 -12.77 31.74 -14.19
N ILE A 727 -11.58 31.83 -13.59
CA ILE A 727 -10.83 33.09 -13.49
C ILE A 727 -10.36 33.53 -14.88
N GLU A 728 -10.83 34.70 -15.31
CA GLU A 728 -10.45 35.33 -16.57
C GLU A 728 -9.00 35.86 -16.55
N SER A 729 -8.25 35.60 -17.62
CA SER A 729 -6.93 36.21 -17.84
C SER A 729 -7.05 37.73 -18.09
N GLY A 730 -6.10 38.51 -17.60
CA GLY A 730 -6.03 39.97 -17.80
C GLY A 730 -6.89 40.80 -16.84
N LYS A 731 -7.77 40.17 -16.07
CA LYS A 731 -8.67 40.83 -15.12
C LYS A 731 -8.11 40.80 -13.69
N TRP A 732 -8.23 41.92 -12.99
CA TRP A 732 -7.91 42.01 -11.56
C TRP A 732 -9.08 41.51 -10.71
N TYR A 733 -8.74 40.76 -9.67
CA TYR A 733 -9.68 40.25 -8.66
C TYR A 733 -9.25 40.70 -7.27
N ASP A 734 -10.21 41.09 -6.45
CA ASP A 734 -9.99 41.37 -5.03
C ASP A 734 -10.12 40.07 -4.24
N ILE A 735 -9.08 39.72 -3.49
CA ILE A 735 -9.03 38.51 -2.68
C ILE A 735 -8.86 38.91 -1.23
N GLN A 736 -9.67 38.33 -0.34
CA GLN A 736 -9.56 38.52 1.09
C GLN A 736 -9.55 37.18 1.83
N LEU A 737 -8.59 37.00 2.73
CA LEU A 737 -8.59 35.93 3.72
C LEU A 737 -8.85 36.53 5.11
N VAL A 738 -9.92 36.11 5.78
CA VAL A 738 -10.19 36.43 7.18
C VAL A 738 -9.75 35.23 8.00
N VAL A 739 -8.65 35.37 8.73
CA VAL A 739 -8.05 34.36 9.61
C VAL A 739 -8.49 34.65 11.04
N GLU A 740 -9.42 33.84 11.53
CA GLU A 740 -9.95 33.87 12.89
C GLU A 740 -9.18 32.87 13.78
N LEU A 741 -9.63 32.63 15.02
CA LEU A 741 -8.94 31.73 15.95
C LEU A 741 -8.83 30.30 15.42
N ASP A 742 -9.91 29.76 14.87
CA ASP A 742 -10.02 28.35 14.43
C ASP A 742 -10.72 28.21 13.07
N LYS A 743 -10.98 29.34 12.40
CA LYS A 743 -11.63 29.40 11.09
C LYS A 743 -10.90 30.36 10.15
N VAL A 744 -10.88 30.01 8.87
CA VAL A 744 -10.44 30.91 7.79
C VAL A 744 -11.56 31.07 6.79
N SER A 745 -11.88 32.30 6.40
CA SER A 745 -12.85 32.60 5.35
C SER A 745 -12.16 33.26 4.16
N CYS A 746 -12.32 32.71 2.97
CA CYS A 746 -11.78 33.24 1.72
C CYS A 746 -12.90 33.90 0.91
N TYR A 747 -12.67 35.14 0.49
CA TYR A 747 -13.57 35.94 -0.34
C TYR A 747 -12.90 36.27 -1.68
N LEU A 748 -13.72 36.33 -2.73
CA LEU A 748 -13.34 36.76 -4.06
C LEU A 748 -14.35 37.81 -4.54
N ASN A 749 -13.89 39.02 -4.82
CA ASN A 749 -14.72 40.19 -5.16
C ASN A 749 -15.87 40.37 -4.14
N ASP A 750 -15.51 40.48 -2.86
CA ASP A 750 -16.41 40.64 -1.69
C ASP A 750 -17.42 39.51 -1.44
N SER A 751 -17.44 38.48 -2.29
CA SER A 751 -18.30 37.31 -2.10
C SER A 751 -17.57 36.21 -1.34
N LEU A 752 -18.18 35.68 -0.28
CA LEU A 752 -17.64 34.52 0.43
C LEU A 752 -17.53 33.34 -0.53
N LEU A 753 -16.30 32.90 -0.78
CA LEU A 753 -16.01 31.81 -1.70
C LEU A 753 -15.99 30.46 -0.97
N MET A 754 -15.22 30.36 0.12
CA MET A 754 -15.05 29.12 0.88
C MET A 754 -14.54 29.39 2.30
N THR A 755 -14.73 28.43 3.21
CA THR A 755 -14.22 28.48 4.58
C THR A 755 -13.40 27.24 4.91
N PHE A 756 -12.43 27.37 5.82
CA PHE A 756 -11.64 26.27 6.36
C PHE A 756 -11.72 26.25 7.87
N THR A 757 -11.92 25.05 8.42
CA THR A 757 -11.77 24.71 9.83
C THR A 757 -11.00 23.40 9.87
N GLU A 758 -10.19 23.17 10.91
CA GLU A 758 -9.59 21.84 11.08
C GLU A 758 -10.69 20.77 11.18
N PRO A 759 -10.49 19.59 10.55
CA PRO A 759 -11.43 18.50 10.67
C PRO A 759 -11.46 17.98 12.11
N GLN A 760 -12.60 17.38 12.50
CA GLN A 760 -12.71 16.57 13.70
C GLN A 760 -11.59 15.51 13.72
N LYS A 761 -10.99 15.28 14.89
CA LYS A 761 -9.90 14.29 15.04
C LYS A 761 -10.24 13.15 16.01
N LEU A 762 -11.42 13.17 16.64
CA LEU A 762 -11.91 12.10 17.51
C LEU A 762 -13.11 11.41 16.85
N PHE A 763 -13.04 10.10 16.66
CA PHE A 763 -14.09 9.29 16.03
C PHE A 763 -14.42 8.09 16.91
N GLY A 764 -15.67 7.65 16.88
CA GLY A 764 -16.14 6.61 17.79
C GLY A 764 -17.35 5.85 17.28
N LEU A 765 -17.36 4.54 17.53
CA LEU A 765 -18.50 3.65 17.33
C LEU A 765 -18.68 2.73 18.53
N ALA A 766 -19.91 2.25 18.72
CA ALA A 766 -20.23 1.21 19.68
C ALA A 766 -21.04 0.10 19.02
N GLY A 767 -20.77 -1.14 19.40
CA GLY A 767 -21.41 -2.33 18.87
C GLY A 767 -21.50 -3.45 19.90
N ARG A 768 -22.18 -4.53 19.54
CA ARG A 768 -22.36 -5.71 20.36
C ARG A 768 -21.69 -6.92 19.70
N ASP A 769 -20.92 -7.65 20.49
CA ASP A 769 -20.50 -9.01 20.16
C ASP A 769 -21.63 -9.97 20.57
N LYS A 770 -22.22 -10.69 19.62
CA LYS A 770 -23.35 -11.59 19.88
C LYS A 770 -22.90 -12.88 20.55
N THR A 771 -21.65 -13.28 20.36
CA THR A 771 -21.10 -14.51 20.93
C THR A 771 -20.80 -14.33 22.41
N SER A 772 -20.11 -13.25 22.78
CA SER A 772 -19.79 -12.98 24.20
C SER A 772 -20.87 -12.18 24.93
N GLY A 773 -21.72 -11.46 24.19
CA GLY A 773 -22.69 -10.51 24.74
C GLY A 773 -22.07 -9.18 25.16
N GLU A 774 -20.75 -8.99 25.01
CA GLU A 774 -20.02 -7.78 25.42
C GLU A 774 -20.37 -6.56 24.55
N LEU A 775 -20.32 -5.39 25.18
CA LEU A 775 -20.29 -4.12 24.47
C LEU A 775 -18.86 -3.86 23.97
N ILE A 776 -18.73 -3.53 22.69
CA ILE A 776 -17.49 -3.12 22.05
C ILE A 776 -17.58 -1.64 21.74
N ILE A 777 -16.54 -0.87 22.09
CA ILE A 777 -16.41 0.54 21.71
C ILE A 777 -15.06 0.73 21.02
N LYS A 778 -15.06 1.28 19.82
CA LYS A 778 -13.84 1.62 19.09
C LYS A 778 -13.71 3.12 18.99
N MET A 779 -12.55 3.67 19.36
CA MET A 779 -12.27 5.10 19.35
C MET A 779 -10.93 5.37 18.66
N VAL A 780 -10.91 6.39 17.80
CA VAL A 780 -9.70 6.92 17.17
C VAL A 780 -9.52 8.36 17.63
N ASN A 781 -8.44 8.64 18.36
CA ASN A 781 -8.04 9.98 18.75
C ASN A 781 -6.80 10.40 17.95
N GLY A 782 -7.01 11.09 16.83
CA GLY A 782 -5.95 11.69 16.02
C GLY A 782 -5.58 13.12 16.42
N ALA A 783 -6.03 13.60 17.59
CA ALA A 783 -5.62 14.89 18.12
C ALA A 783 -4.29 14.78 18.88
N ASP A 784 -3.64 15.93 19.07
CA ASP A 784 -2.41 16.11 19.85
C ASP A 784 -2.66 16.21 21.37
N GLN A 785 -3.89 15.98 21.81
CA GLN A 785 -4.32 16.01 23.19
C GLN A 785 -5.23 14.82 23.53
N ASP A 786 -5.30 14.51 24.82
CA ASP A 786 -6.13 13.44 25.35
C ASP A 786 -7.59 13.89 25.42
N TYR A 787 -8.52 12.94 25.19
CA TYR A 787 -9.94 13.17 25.38
C TYR A 787 -10.48 12.35 26.55
N GLU A 788 -11.21 12.99 27.47
CA GLU A 788 -12.09 12.28 28.40
C GLU A 788 -13.46 12.13 27.72
N THR A 789 -13.92 10.90 27.56
CA THR A 789 -15.26 10.63 27.02
C THR A 789 -16.17 10.11 28.12
N GLU A 790 -17.30 10.77 28.33
CA GLU A 790 -18.39 10.25 29.16
C GLU A 790 -19.34 9.41 28.29
N PHE A 791 -19.55 8.17 28.71
CA PHE A 791 -20.44 7.22 28.05
C PHE A 791 -21.72 7.06 28.87
N ASP A 792 -22.86 7.05 28.18
CA ASP A 792 -24.18 6.85 28.78
C ASP A 792 -24.93 5.73 28.04
N LEU A 793 -25.20 4.62 28.73
CA LEU A 793 -25.97 3.50 28.20
C LEU A 793 -27.47 3.79 28.33
N ASN A 794 -28.09 4.11 27.19
CA ASN A 794 -29.53 4.25 27.10
C ASN A 794 -30.17 2.87 26.87
N GLY A 795 -31.03 2.45 27.79
CA GLY A 795 -31.70 1.14 27.81
C GLY A 795 -31.64 0.44 29.17
N GLU A 796 -31.95 -0.85 29.20
CA GLU A 796 -31.90 -1.69 30.42
C GLU A 796 -30.50 -2.22 30.71
N THR A 797 -29.62 -2.26 29.70
CA THR A 797 -28.25 -2.76 29.82
C THR A 797 -27.42 -1.97 30.83
N GLU A 798 -26.76 -2.66 31.75
CA GLU A 798 -25.82 -2.11 32.72
C GLU A 798 -24.42 -2.69 32.51
N LEU A 799 -23.40 -1.87 32.77
CA LEU A 799 -22.01 -2.28 32.72
C LEU A 799 -21.70 -3.20 33.91
N ASN A 800 -20.82 -4.17 33.74
CA ASN A 800 -20.43 -5.09 34.81
C ASN A 800 -18.97 -5.54 34.66
N GLY A 801 -18.26 -5.70 35.78
CA GLY A 801 -16.91 -6.26 35.77
C GLY A 801 -15.81 -5.25 35.47
N GLN A 802 -15.08 -5.44 34.37
CA GLN A 802 -13.89 -4.64 34.02
C GLN A 802 -13.93 -4.25 32.56
N ILE A 803 -13.54 -3.01 32.26
CA ILE A 803 -13.23 -2.59 30.89
C ILE A 803 -11.88 -3.18 30.54
N THR A 804 -11.82 -3.96 29.45
CA THR A 804 -10.56 -4.36 28.83
C THR A 804 -10.31 -3.46 27.64
N ALA A 805 -9.20 -2.72 27.64
CA ALA A 805 -8.82 -1.84 26.54
C ALA A 805 -7.61 -2.39 25.80
N TYR A 806 -7.61 -2.21 24.48
CA TYR A 806 -6.50 -2.52 23.59
C TYR A 806 -6.15 -1.25 22.83
N THR A 807 -4.99 -0.66 23.13
CA THR A 807 -4.62 0.66 22.63
C THR A 807 -3.31 0.62 21.86
N ILE A 808 -3.31 1.15 20.64
CA ILE A 808 -2.11 1.58 19.92
C ILE A 808 -1.96 3.08 20.16
N GLN A 809 -0.78 3.54 20.56
CA GLN A 809 -0.51 4.97 20.78
C GLN A 809 0.96 5.31 20.54
N ALA A 810 1.25 6.57 20.19
CA ALA A 810 2.60 7.12 20.22
C ALA A 810 2.60 8.62 20.54
N GLU A 811 3.73 9.15 20.99
CA GLU A 811 3.85 10.59 21.26
C GLU A 811 3.75 11.45 19.99
N SER A 812 4.21 10.93 18.85
CA SER A 812 4.24 11.64 17.57
C SER A 812 3.45 10.88 16.50
N VAL A 813 2.65 11.60 15.71
CA VAL A 813 1.98 11.06 14.52
C VAL A 813 2.96 10.59 13.44
N LYS A 814 4.24 10.99 13.51
CA LYS A 814 5.30 10.53 12.62
C LYS A 814 5.98 9.22 13.08
N ALA A 815 5.49 8.59 14.16
CA ALA A 815 6.04 7.33 14.67
C ALA A 815 5.86 6.16 13.68
N GLU A 816 6.86 5.29 13.59
CA GLU A 816 6.90 4.10 12.72
C GLU A 816 7.54 2.92 13.46
N ASN A 817 7.07 1.70 13.19
CA ASN A 817 7.85 0.49 13.49
C ASN A 817 9.06 0.42 12.53
N SER A 818 10.13 -0.28 12.93
CA SER A 818 11.34 -0.41 12.12
C SER A 818 11.96 -1.79 12.24
N PHE A 819 12.98 -2.12 11.43
CA PHE A 819 13.72 -3.37 11.62
C PHE A 819 14.41 -3.47 12.99
N THR A 820 14.81 -2.33 13.58
CA THR A 820 15.41 -2.28 14.91
C THR A 820 14.36 -2.50 16.00
N ASN A 821 13.18 -1.90 15.85
CA ASN A 821 12.05 -2.03 16.78
C ASN A 821 10.79 -2.48 16.01
N PRO A 822 10.67 -3.77 15.65
CA PRO A 822 9.62 -4.25 14.73
C PRO A 822 8.22 -4.29 15.34
N ARG A 823 8.11 -4.10 16.66
CA ARG A 823 6.87 -4.18 17.44
C ARG A 823 6.77 -3.04 18.47
N GLU A 824 7.35 -1.88 18.17
CA GLU A 824 7.33 -0.72 19.09
C GLU A 824 5.91 -0.20 19.35
N TYR A 825 5.13 -0.08 18.28
CA TYR A 825 3.77 0.44 18.30
C TYR A 825 2.78 -0.68 17.91
N ILE A 826 2.39 -1.46 18.92
CA ILE A 826 1.40 -2.55 18.83
C ILE A 826 0.29 -2.34 19.88
N PRO A 827 -0.86 -3.02 19.77
CA PRO A 827 -1.90 -2.96 20.78
C PRO A 827 -1.39 -3.38 22.16
N VAL A 828 -1.56 -2.51 23.14
CA VAL A 828 -1.30 -2.79 24.55
C VAL A 828 -2.62 -3.03 25.27
N LYS A 829 -2.72 -4.18 25.95
CA LYS A 829 -3.88 -4.54 26.76
C LYS A 829 -3.80 -3.91 28.14
N THR A 830 -4.86 -3.22 28.58
CA THR A 830 -5.04 -2.76 29.95
C THR A 830 -6.42 -3.16 30.47
N GLN A 831 -6.58 -3.20 31.80
CA GLN A 831 -7.85 -3.52 32.44
C GLN A 831 -8.15 -2.49 33.51
N THR A 832 -9.38 -1.97 33.52
CA THR A 832 -9.84 -0.97 34.48
C THR A 832 -11.15 -1.45 35.11
N PRO A 833 -11.22 -1.57 36.45
CA PRO A 833 -12.47 -1.87 37.14
C PRO A 833 -13.53 -0.82 36.88
N ILE A 834 -14.77 -1.25 36.76
CA ILE A 834 -15.93 -0.36 36.66
C ILE A 834 -16.97 -0.72 37.72
N THR A 835 -17.63 0.30 38.24
CA THR A 835 -18.82 0.13 39.07
C THR A 835 -19.99 -0.26 38.16
N ILE A 836 -20.84 -1.17 38.64
CA ILE A 836 -22.09 -1.49 37.96
C ILE A 836 -22.91 -0.21 37.79
N GLY A 837 -23.41 0.03 36.59
CA GLY A 837 -24.22 1.20 36.28
C GLY A 837 -24.30 1.47 34.79
N LYS A 838 -24.92 2.60 34.44
CA LYS A 838 -25.18 3.00 33.05
C LYS A 838 -24.20 4.05 32.52
N LYS A 839 -23.37 4.62 33.37
CA LYS A 839 -22.43 5.69 33.01
C LYS A 839 -21.01 5.34 33.41
N PHE A 840 -20.07 5.69 32.55
CA PHE A 840 -18.65 5.62 32.87
C PHE A 840 -17.87 6.66 32.08
N LYS A 841 -16.63 6.90 32.51
CA LYS A 841 -15.69 7.75 31.80
C LYS A 841 -14.49 6.93 31.39
N TYR A 842 -13.94 7.25 30.22
CA TYR A 842 -12.69 6.67 29.77
C TYR A 842 -11.83 7.76 29.12
N ARG A 843 -10.53 7.73 29.42
CA ARG A 843 -9.54 8.65 28.84
C ARG A 843 -8.90 7.97 27.63
N PHE A 844 -9.07 8.58 26.46
CA PHE A 844 -8.39 8.18 25.23
C PHE A 844 -7.14 9.05 25.05
N PRO A 845 -5.93 8.47 25.12
CA PRO A 845 -4.68 9.20 24.92
C PRO A 845 -4.65 9.90 23.55
N LYS A 846 -3.90 10.99 23.42
CA LYS A 846 -3.58 11.62 22.13
C LYS A 846 -2.97 10.59 21.17
N ASN A 847 -3.13 10.82 19.86
CA ASN A 847 -2.56 9.98 18.80
C ASN A 847 -2.77 8.46 19.07
N SER A 848 -4.01 8.05 19.34
CA SER A 848 -4.31 6.67 19.73
C SER A 848 -5.47 6.04 18.98
N ILE A 849 -5.43 4.71 18.90
CA ILE A 849 -6.51 3.85 18.38
C ILE A 849 -6.81 2.86 19.48
N THR A 850 -8.05 2.85 19.97
CA THR A 850 -8.45 2.04 21.13
C THR A 850 -9.70 1.23 20.83
N ALA A 851 -9.67 -0.06 21.16
CA ALA A 851 -10.86 -0.90 21.27
C ALA A 851 -11.11 -1.25 22.75
N LEU A 852 -12.31 -0.98 23.24
CA LEU A 852 -12.79 -1.39 24.55
C LEU A 852 -13.71 -2.59 24.40
N ARG A 853 -13.53 -3.59 25.26
CA ARG A 853 -14.49 -4.68 25.48
C ARG A 853 -15.01 -4.60 26.91
N ILE A 854 -16.33 -4.59 27.04
CA ILE A 854 -16.99 -4.33 28.31
C ILE A 854 -18.10 -5.36 28.54
N PRO A 855 -18.00 -6.19 29.59
CA PRO A 855 -19.09 -7.07 29.97
C PRO A 855 -20.30 -6.26 30.39
N VAL A 856 -21.48 -6.73 30.01
CA VAL A 856 -22.76 -6.08 30.34
C VAL A 856 -23.73 -7.08 30.94
N LYS A 857 -24.63 -6.59 31.80
CA LYS A 857 -25.82 -7.29 32.29
C LYS A 857 -27.04 -6.67 31.63
N LYS A 858 -28.01 -7.50 31.26
CA LYS A 858 -29.34 -7.03 30.85
C LYS A 858 -30.25 -6.93 32.05
#